data_AF-A0AA38XPW4-F1
#
_entry.id   AF-A0AA38XPW4-F1
#
_cell.length_a   1.000
_cell.length_b   1.000
_cell.length_c   1.000
_cell.angle_alpha   90.00
_cell.angle_beta   90.00
_cell.angle_gamma   90.00
#
_symmetry.space_group_name_H-M   'P 1'
#
loop_
_entity.id
_entity.type
_entity.pdbx_description
1 polymer ?
#
loop_
_entity_poly.entity_id
_entity_poly.type
_entity_poly.pdbx_seq_one_letter_code
_entity_poly.pdbx_strand_id
1 'polypeptide(L)'
;MNVVWHGNYFKYFEIARCALLKRYDYDYPQMLESGYLWPVVDARVKYVRPLLFNQALRVRSRIVEWENRLKIEYEILDAESGQVLTRAMTIQVAVDAASKEMLYQCPPVLWQRLGAADPAVDAITQAVARPDVLRGQFTQEKQVSGFKNPLRSQGQFVVARKHGVIWSTLKPFPSEVVVTADRILSRQRDGSTRVELDARQQPAMRSVNAIMFALMSGDVQALSSQFNVEATREGQGWRLKLTPKSAMLAKAFQSLTLQGDRYVRQVEIVEANQDRTRIHAAPDRLRRWWRWLGIAWLLLLLVLGAQQWRLWSQESRIDTDILALLPQDAHDRLLSDVTRRIADGSSRQVVVLLGSTDGAAAKRAQAAFAAAMASDADSALLVPSGSIEGWFDDARAFYAPYRDRLLTPAQREQLQQAEPAALAEQALGALYGPMGAPRLTEWRQDPLSLWPQWWQQQAQGSGLRLGDDGLLEAEGKHWAALQFDTPGSAFRLDGERHLDGLLERAGQAAKAAAPDLEILHAGVPLHAEAAAVQANQEINTIGWGSLAAVLLLVWLAFRSLRPILLVAASLLIGCGVALAVTVLVFDKVHVLTLVFGASLVGVAEDYGIHWFASRQAEPADRRWKLLRHLLPGLWLALLTSALAYLALGLAPFPGLRQMALFSVVGLAAAFLTVIFWFPWLDGGEIRTTRFAQWLGNTLERFPRLHGRRPVAIFLGVAALVSAIGIARLQSNDDLRSLQSSPPALMAQQIRLSQLLGMPSPAQFYLVQGSDAAQLLQREEALTTRLRELTNDKRIGGYRAISDWLPSPARQQADAALTARVEPGVLAAVGEAVGEPLQRPAFAAAPLSAEAFLASPASQPFRHLWVGNVGGQMISVVMVDDLSRADALATLRGAAEGLDGVRWVDRTADFSQLLGHYRKLMGGLLLVGIVLVFGALWLRYRRQAWRVFAPTLVAGALTLGLLGLFGQPLQLFNVLALMLLLGMGIDYGIFLIEHRGDASAWLAVCVGAASTWLSFGLLGLSQTPALRAFGLTLLFGIGLVWLISPLFRPPPHDLPPS
;
A
#
# COMPACT_ATOMS: atom_id res chain seq x y z
N MET A 1 89.99 -19.04 19.16
CA MET A 1 88.77 -18.26 18.82
C MET A 1 88.93 -16.87 19.41
N ASN A 2 89.19 -15.86 18.58
CA ASN A 2 89.42 -14.48 19.02
C ASN A 2 88.10 -13.73 19.33
N VAL A 3 87.08 -14.42 19.83
CA VAL A 3 85.71 -13.90 19.99
C VAL A 3 85.40 -13.67 21.47
N VAL A 4 84.81 -12.51 21.78
CA VAL A 4 84.41 -12.13 23.14
C VAL A 4 83.34 -13.09 23.70
N TRP A 5 83.53 -13.53 24.94
CA TRP A 5 82.56 -14.37 25.64
C TRP A 5 81.21 -13.66 25.83
N HIS A 6 80.11 -14.37 25.55
CA HIS A 6 78.75 -13.80 25.49
C HIS A 6 78.32 -13.08 26.79
N GLY A 7 78.76 -13.53 27.97
CA GLY A 7 78.42 -12.87 29.23
C GLY A 7 79.07 -11.49 29.43
N ASN A 8 80.16 -11.16 28.70
CA ASN A 8 80.75 -9.81 28.79
C ASN A 8 79.89 -8.73 28.12
N TYR A 9 78.95 -9.09 27.24
CA TYR A 9 78.08 -8.14 26.58
C TYR A 9 77.16 -7.41 27.57
N PHE A 10 76.69 -8.12 28.60
CA PHE A 10 75.87 -7.53 29.66
C PHE A 10 76.64 -6.48 30.48
N LYS A 11 77.95 -6.65 30.66
CA LYS A 11 78.79 -5.64 31.29
C LYS A 11 78.84 -4.36 30.46
N TYR A 12 78.90 -4.48 29.13
CA TYR A 12 78.85 -3.31 28.24
C TYR A 12 77.48 -2.62 28.28
N PHE A 13 76.38 -3.38 28.36
CA PHE A 13 75.04 -2.82 28.55
C PHE A 13 74.90 -2.13 29.90
N GLU A 14 75.48 -2.67 30.98
CA GLU A 14 75.50 -2.05 32.30
C GLU A 14 76.20 -0.70 32.25
N ILE A 15 77.42 -0.65 31.71
CA ILE A 15 78.20 0.59 31.58
C ILE A 15 77.43 1.63 30.77
N ALA A 16 76.84 1.22 29.64
CA ALA A 16 76.04 2.10 28.78
C ALA A 16 74.73 2.54 29.45
N ARG A 17 74.14 1.72 30.32
CA ARG A 17 72.95 2.04 31.09
C ARG A 17 73.25 3.06 32.18
N CYS A 18 74.24 2.81 33.03
CA CYS A 18 74.63 3.76 34.06
C CYS A 18 75.04 5.10 33.45
N ALA A 19 75.80 5.09 32.35
CA ALA A 19 76.17 6.30 31.64
C ALA A 19 74.96 7.07 31.07
N LEU A 20 73.93 6.37 30.62
CA LEU A 20 72.67 6.98 30.15
C LEU A 20 71.86 7.56 31.31
N LEU A 21 71.67 6.79 32.38
CA LEU A 21 70.87 7.18 33.54
C LEU A 21 71.49 8.35 34.33
N LYS A 22 72.82 8.41 34.40
CA LYS A 22 73.54 9.56 34.98
C LYS A 22 73.22 10.88 34.26
N ARG A 23 72.93 10.86 32.96
CA ARG A 23 72.54 12.09 32.22
C ARG A 23 71.23 12.69 32.71
N TYR A 24 70.38 11.88 33.33
CA TYR A 24 69.10 12.29 33.90
C TYR A 24 69.16 12.45 35.43
N ASP A 25 70.35 12.36 36.03
CA ASP A 25 70.55 12.37 37.49
C ASP A 25 69.65 11.34 38.21
N TYR A 26 69.54 10.15 37.63
CA TYR A 26 68.70 9.06 38.14
C TYR A 26 69.35 7.68 37.89
N ASP A 27 70.60 7.52 38.33
CA ASP A 27 71.31 6.23 38.32
C ASP A 27 71.04 5.46 39.65
N TYR A 28 71.61 4.26 39.80
CA TYR A 28 71.32 3.37 40.94
C TYR A 28 71.33 4.02 42.35
N PRO A 29 72.26 4.93 42.70
CA PRO A 29 72.22 5.59 44.01
C PRO A 29 70.97 6.46 44.18
N GLN A 30 70.63 7.28 43.19
CA GLN A 30 69.44 8.14 43.23
C GLN A 30 68.14 7.33 43.21
N MET A 31 68.13 6.19 42.51
CA MET A 31 67.02 5.24 42.54
C MET A 31 66.78 4.73 43.97
N LEU A 32 67.84 4.31 44.67
CA LEU A 32 67.75 3.84 46.06
C LEU A 32 67.34 4.97 47.02
N GLU A 33 67.93 6.16 46.89
CA GLU A 33 67.56 7.35 47.67
C GLU A 33 66.09 7.74 47.48
N SER A 34 65.56 7.53 46.27
CA SER A 34 64.15 7.77 45.97
C SER A 34 63.20 6.72 46.54
N GLY A 35 63.71 5.69 47.22
CA GLY A 35 62.92 4.65 47.87
C GLY A 35 62.55 3.46 46.97
N TYR A 36 63.16 3.34 45.79
CA TYR A 36 62.79 2.31 44.80
C TYR A 36 63.98 1.48 44.34
N LEU A 37 63.77 0.17 44.22
CA LEU A 37 64.70 -0.79 43.63
C LEU A 37 64.28 -1.07 42.18
N TRP A 38 65.27 -1.25 41.29
CA TRP A 38 65.03 -1.43 39.85
C TRP A 38 65.69 -2.71 39.31
N PRO A 39 65.22 -3.90 39.72
CA PRO A 39 65.74 -5.16 39.19
C PRO A 39 65.47 -5.27 37.70
N VAL A 40 66.44 -5.83 36.96
CA VAL A 40 66.25 -6.23 35.57
C VAL A 40 65.44 -7.53 35.55
N VAL A 41 64.26 -7.49 34.92
CA VAL A 41 63.33 -8.64 34.86
C VAL A 41 63.31 -9.33 33.50
N ASP A 42 63.73 -8.65 32.44
CA ASP A 42 63.92 -9.24 31.11
C ASP A 42 65.13 -8.62 30.44
N ALA A 43 65.88 -9.44 29.70
CA ALA A 43 66.95 -8.97 28.84
C ALA A 43 67.02 -9.85 27.58
N ARG A 44 67.07 -9.21 26.42
CA ARG A 44 67.18 -9.91 25.13
C ARG A 44 68.38 -9.40 24.37
N VAL A 45 69.17 -10.32 23.82
CA VAL A 45 70.38 -10.00 23.07
C VAL A 45 70.36 -10.75 21.74
N LYS A 46 70.56 -10.00 20.65
CA LYS A 46 70.73 -10.52 19.31
C LYS A 46 72.15 -10.21 18.84
N TYR A 47 72.99 -11.24 18.81
CA TYR A 47 74.35 -11.19 18.29
C TYR A 47 74.29 -11.21 16.75
N VAL A 48 74.42 -10.04 16.12
CA VAL A 48 74.40 -9.92 14.66
C VAL A 48 75.73 -10.37 14.07
N ARG A 49 76.83 -10.00 14.72
CA ARG A 49 78.21 -10.43 14.42
C ARG A 49 79.01 -10.60 15.72
N PRO A 50 80.00 -11.50 15.77
CA PRO A 50 80.84 -11.68 16.95
C PRO A 50 81.70 -10.44 17.21
N LEU A 51 81.85 -10.06 18.48
CA LEU A 51 82.86 -9.09 18.90
C LEU A 51 84.21 -9.80 18.99
N LEU A 52 85.29 -9.14 18.57
CA LEU A 52 86.65 -9.69 18.65
C LEU A 52 87.45 -9.06 19.81
N PHE A 53 88.46 -9.77 20.33
CA PHE A 53 89.36 -9.16 21.32
C PHE A 53 90.15 -8.00 20.71
N ASN A 54 90.42 -6.97 21.52
CA ASN A 54 91.05 -5.69 21.13
C ASN A 54 90.29 -4.86 20.08
N GLN A 55 89.04 -5.21 19.77
CA GLN A 55 88.19 -4.40 18.90
C GLN A 55 87.68 -3.15 19.64
N ALA A 56 87.79 -1.98 19.02
CA ALA A 56 87.21 -0.75 19.54
C ALA A 56 85.69 -0.73 19.26
N LEU A 57 84.88 -0.52 20.31
CA LEU A 57 83.43 -0.62 20.24
C LEU A 57 82.76 0.68 20.69
N ARG A 58 81.64 1.01 20.05
CA ARG A 58 80.74 2.09 20.49
C ARG A 58 79.38 1.50 20.87
N VAL A 59 78.97 1.69 22.12
CA VAL A 59 77.65 1.27 22.59
C VAL A 59 76.71 2.47 22.61
N ARG A 60 75.60 2.37 21.90
CA ARG A 60 74.51 3.36 21.93
C ARG A 60 73.38 2.80 22.78
N SER A 61 72.89 3.57 23.74
CA SER A 61 71.75 3.22 24.58
C SER A 61 70.64 4.26 24.46
N ARG A 62 69.37 3.82 24.53
CA ARG A 62 68.20 4.69 24.53
C ARG A 62 67.09 4.14 25.43
N ILE A 63 66.43 5.01 26.19
CA ILE A 63 65.19 4.67 26.90
C ILE A 63 64.05 4.67 25.86
N VAL A 64 63.22 3.63 25.86
CA VAL A 64 62.10 3.47 24.91
C VAL A 64 60.73 3.30 25.58
N GLU A 65 60.70 3.03 26.89
CA GLU A 65 59.48 2.94 27.71
C GLU A 65 59.87 3.35 29.14
N TRP A 66 59.02 4.12 29.81
CA TRP A 66 59.28 4.64 31.16
C TRP A 66 58.01 4.77 32.03
N GLU A 67 56.83 4.47 31.48
CA GLU A 67 55.53 4.68 32.12
C GLU A 67 55.23 3.57 33.13
N ASN A 68 55.32 2.31 32.71
CA ASN A 68 55.02 1.15 33.55
C ASN A 68 56.28 0.36 33.96
N ARG A 69 57.33 0.47 33.15
CA ARG A 69 58.62 -0.19 33.31
C ARG A 69 59.67 0.62 32.58
N LEU A 70 60.93 0.50 33.00
CA LEU A 70 62.05 1.18 32.36
C LEU A 70 62.69 0.24 31.34
N LYS A 71 62.38 0.45 30.06
CA LYS A 71 62.93 -0.34 28.95
C LYS A 71 64.04 0.43 28.26
N ILE A 72 65.22 -0.18 28.15
CA ILE A 72 66.40 0.42 27.53
C ILE A 72 66.88 -0.49 26.41
N GLU A 73 67.05 0.07 25.21
CA GLU A 73 67.65 -0.61 24.07
C GLU A 73 69.11 -0.23 23.91
N TYR A 74 69.91 -1.19 23.43
CA TYR A 74 71.34 -1.06 23.21
C TYR A 74 71.71 -1.52 21.80
N GLU A 75 72.60 -0.77 21.16
CA GLU A 75 73.28 -1.19 19.94
C GLU A 75 74.80 -1.11 20.16
N ILE A 76 75.49 -2.24 20.00
CA ILE A 76 76.95 -2.27 19.93
C ILE A 76 77.36 -2.15 18.47
N LEU A 77 78.14 -1.12 18.18
CA LEU A 77 78.68 -0.80 16.87
C LEU A 77 80.19 -0.99 16.89
N ASP A 78 80.74 -1.42 15.76
CA ASP A 78 82.17 -1.32 15.51
C ASP A 78 82.57 0.16 15.42
N ALA A 79 83.60 0.58 16.16
CA ALA A 79 83.95 2.00 16.27
C ALA A 79 84.53 2.58 14.97
N GLU A 80 85.18 1.76 14.15
CA GLU A 80 85.78 2.17 12.86
C GLU A 80 84.76 2.13 11.72
N SER A 81 84.10 0.99 11.49
CA SER A 81 83.18 0.83 10.36
C SER A 81 81.76 1.35 10.63
N GLY A 82 81.38 1.57 11.89
CA GLY A 82 80.02 1.93 12.28
C GLY A 82 79.00 0.79 12.10
N GLN A 83 79.44 -0.43 11.76
CA GLN A 83 78.54 -1.57 11.58
C GLN A 83 77.92 -2.03 12.91
N VAL A 84 76.64 -2.36 12.89
CA VAL A 84 75.95 -2.95 14.06
C VAL A 84 76.42 -4.39 14.24
N LEU A 85 77.04 -4.66 15.39
CA LEU A 85 77.51 -5.98 15.80
C LEU A 85 76.50 -6.68 16.71
N THR A 86 75.80 -5.95 17.58
CA THR A 86 74.81 -6.54 18.49
C THR A 86 73.68 -5.56 18.79
N ARG A 87 72.46 -6.09 18.88
CA ARG A 87 71.29 -5.36 19.38
C ARG A 87 70.78 -6.03 20.64
N ALA A 88 70.46 -5.26 21.65
CA ALA A 88 69.92 -5.78 22.89
C ALA A 88 68.87 -4.86 23.50
N MET A 89 68.10 -5.38 24.45
CA MET A 89 67.25 -4.59 25.31
C MET A 89 67.26 -5.15 26.74
N THR A 90 67.08 -4.29 27.74
CA THR A 90 66.79 -4.68 29.12
C THR A 90 65.51 -4.00 29.59
N ILE A 91 64.78 -4.65 30.47
CA ILE A 91 63.58 -4.14 31.14
C ILE A 91 63.81 -4.18 32.64
N GLN A 92 63.62 -3.04 33.29
CA GLN A 92 63.58 -2.91 34.75
C GLN A 92 62.17 -2.53 35.20
N VAL A 93 61.76 -3.02 36.36
CA VAL A 93 60.49 -2.64 37.00
C VAL A 93 60.80 -2.00 38.35
N ALA A 94 60.00 -1.02 38.75
CA ALA A 94 60.14 -0.39 40.04
C ALA A 94 59.57 -1.30 41.13
N VAL A 95 60.33 -1.48 42.20
CA VAL A 95 59.95 -2.23 43.40
C VAL A 95 60.10 -1.30 44.59
N ASP A 96 59.08 -1.20 45.43
CA ASP A 96 59.18 -0.40 46.65
C ASP A 96 60.28 -0.99 47.58
N ALA A 97 61.23 -0.15 48.01
CA ALA A 97 62.39 -0.64 48.75
C ALA A 97 62.03 -1.18 50.14
N ALA A 98 60.93 -0.70 50.75
CA ALA A 98 60.47 -1.09 52.06
C ALA A 98 59.56 -2.33 52.01
N SER A 99 58.52 -2.32 51.16
CA SER A 99 57.55 -3.43 51.07
C SER A 99 58.03 -4.59 50.20
N LYS A 100 59.03 -4.36 49.33
CA LYS A 100 59.49 -5.29 48.28
C LYS A 100 58.42 -5.64 47.24
N GLU A 101 57.32 -4.90 47.18
CA GLU A 101 56.28 -5.11 46.18
C GLU A 101 56.62 -4.42 44.86
N MET A 102 56.32 -5.11 43.76
CA MET A 102 56.47 -4.55 42.41
C MET A 102 55.36 -3.51 42.17
N LEU A 103 55.76 -2.33 41.70
CA LEU A 103 54.81 -1.31 41.27
C LEU A 103 54.35 -1.60 39.84
N TYR A 104 53.04 -1.48 39.62
CA TYR A 104 52.45 -1.57 38.28
C TYR A 104 52.81 -0.37 37.39
N GLN A 105 53.26 0.72 38.00
CA GLN A 105 53.63 1.96 37.34
C GLN A 105 54.97 2.48 37.87
N CYS A 106 55.78 3.09 37.00
CA CYS A 106 57.02 3.73 37.43
C CYS A 106 56.74 4.89 38.41
N PRO A 107 57.62 5.13 39.38
CA PRO A 107 57.44 6.18 40.37
C PRO A 107 57.56 7.59 39.73
N PRO A 108 56.80 8.59 40.21
CA PRO A 108 56.76 9.93 39.62
C PRO A 108 58.11 10.64 39.53
N VAL A 109 59.04 10.31 40.45
CA VAL A 109 60.41 10.82 40.45
C VAL A 109 61.16 10.48 39.16
N LEU A 110 60.93 9.30 38.56
CA LEU A 110 61.55 8.93 37.29
C LEU A 110 61.06 9.87 36.16
N TRP A 111 59.76 10.18 36.12
CA TRP A 111 59.20 11.06 35.08
C TRP A 111 59.71 12.48 35.20
N GLN A 112 59.83 12.99 36.44
CA GLN A 112 60.38 14.30 36.71
C GLN A 112 61.84 14.40 36.24
N ARG A 113 62.66 13.37 36.51
CA ARG A 113 64.06 13.30 36.10
C ARG A 113 64.25 13.17 34.59
N LEU A 114 63.32 12.48 33.91
CA LEU A 114 63.29 12.36 32.45
C LEU A 114 62.68 13.59 31.75
N GLY A 115 62.03 14.50 32.48
CA GLY A 115 61.26 15.60 31.91
C GLY A 115 59.98 15.16 31.18
N ALA A 116 59.46 13.97 31.49
CA ALA A 116 58.26 13.41 30.88
C ALA A 116 56.98 13.93 31.55
N ALA A 117 55.91 14.11 30.76
CA ALA A 117 54.60 14.53 31.28
C ALA A 117 53.94 13.40 32.10
N ASP A 118 53.08 13.80 33.04
CA ASP A 118 52.30 12.85 33.85
C ASP A 118 51.42 11.97 32.94
N PRO A 119 51.54 10.63 32.99
CA PRO A 119 50.78 9.70 32.14
C PRO A 119 49.26 9.88 32.24
N ALA A 120 48.74 10.31 33.40
CA ALA A 120 47.32 10.57 33.58
C ALA A 120 46.87 11.82 32.79
N VAL A 121 47.73 12.84 32.72
CA VAL A 121 47.50 14.05 31.94
C VAL A 121 47.60 13.75 30.44
N ASP A 122 48.57 12.93 30.01
CA ASP A 122 48.70 12.51 28.61
C ASP A 122 47.52 11.65 28.15
N ALA A 123 47.04 10.72 28.98
CA ALA A 123 45.88 9.90 28.68
C ALA A 123 44.59 10.75 28.51
N ILE A 124 44.40 11.78 29.34
CA ILE A 124 43.26 12.71 29.19
C ILE A 124 43.47 13.59 27.95
N THR A 125 44.69 14.05 27.70
CA THR A 125 45.04 14.85 26.52
C THR A 125 44.75 14.11 25.21
N GLN A 126 44.96 12.79 25.18
CA GLN A 126 44.59 11.93 24.04
C GLN A 126 43.08 11.62 23.98
N ALA A 127 42.39 11.58 25.12
CA ALA A 127 40.96 11.28 25.18
C ALA A 127 40.06 12.47 24.80
N VAL A 128 40.51 13.71 25.03
CA VAL A 128 39.75 14.92 24.68
C VAL A 128 39.84 15.19 23.18
N ALA A 129 38.69 15.21 22.50
CA ALA A 129 38.62 15.50 21.07
C ALA A 129 39.01 16.95 20.75
N ARG A 130 39.79 17.14 19.68
CA ARG A 130 40.29 18.45 19.22
C ARG A 130 39.73 18.82 17.83
N PRO A 131 38.42 19.07 17.68
CA PRO A 131 37.84 19.50 16.41
C PRO A 131 38.32 20.91 16.02
N ASP A 132 38.41 21.20 14.73
CA ASP A 132 38.79 22.54 14.23
C ASP A 132 37.78 23.62 14.63
N VAL A 133 36.50 23.24 14.72
CA VAL A 133 35.41 24.09 15.20
C VAL A 133 34.52 23.31 16.16
N LEU A 134 34.40 23.79 17.40
CA LEU A 134 33.48 23.25 18.42
C LEU A 134 32.29 24.21 18.59
N ARG A 135 31.07 23.68 18.60
CA ARG A 135 29.85 24.45 18.84
C ARG A 135 29.06 23.83 19.98
N GLY A 136 28.49 24.65 20.85
CA GLY A 136 27.70 24.16 21.98
C GLY A 136 26.77 25.20 22.57
N GLN A 137 25.87 24.74 23.43
CA GLN A 137 25.07 25.59 24.30
C GLN A 137 25.65 25.55 25.71
N PHE A 138 25.58 26.67 26.43
CA PHE A 138 26.06 26.76 27.80
C PHE A 138 24.97 27.30 28.73
N THR A 139 25.05 26.88 29.98
CA THR A 139 24.44 27.57 31.12
C THR A 139 25.57 27.97 32.07
N GLN A 140 25.64 29.25 32.42
CA GLN A 140 26.64 29.80 33.30
C GLN A 140 25.96 30.32 34.57
N GLU A 141 26.52 29.95 35.72
CA GLU A 141 26.16 30.47 37.03
C GLU A 141 27.39 31.16 37.64
N LYS A 142 27.31 32.47 37.90
CA LYS A 142 28.35 33.21 38.61
C LYS A 142 27.85 33.58 40.01
N GLN A 143 28.45 32.96 41.03
CA GLN A 143 28.26 33.30 42.43
C GLN A 143 29.28 34.37 42.80
N VAL A 144 28.80 35.59 43.05
CA VAL A 144 29.62 36.73 43.46
C VAL A 144 29.60 36.82 44.99
N SER A 145 30.76 37.02 45.59
CA SER A 145 30.88 37.25 47.03
C SER A 145 30.05 38.47 47.44
N GLY A 146 29.16 38.31 48.43
CA GLY A 146 28.22 39.34 48.89
C GLY A 146 26.79 39.26 48.32
N PHE A 147 26.52 38.40 47.32
CA PHE A 147 25.16 38.17 46.80
C PHE A 147 24.60 36.81 47.27
N LYS A 148 23.34 36.77 47.73
CA LYS A 148 22.70 35.53 48.21
C LYS A 148 22.36 34.54 47.08
N ASN A 149 22.04 35.04 45.88
CA ASN A 149 21.66 34.23 44.72
C ASN A 149 22.71 34.35 43.61
N PRO A 150 23.02 33.26 42.88
CA PRO A 150 23.95 33.30 41.76
C PRO A 150 23.33 34.00 40.53
N LEU A 151 24.15 34.74 39.79
CA LEU A 151 23.79 35.31 38.50
C LEU A 151 23.76 34.20 37.45
N ARG A 152 22.64 34.03 36.74
CA ARG A 152 22.47 32.97 35.75
C ARG A 152 22.39 33.53 34.33
N SER A 153 23.17 32.98 33.42
CA SER A 153 23.10 33.29 31.98
C SER A 153 23.06 32.02 31.14
N GLN A 154 22.42 32.11 29.97
CA GLN A 154 22.27 31.01 29.03
C GLN A 154 22.55 31.50 27.61
N GLY A 155 23.24 30.68 26.81
CA GLY A 155 23.64 31.07 25.48
C GLY A 155 24.24 29.95 24.66
N GLN A 156 24.90 30.34 23.58
CA GLN A 156 25.61 29.45 22.66
C GLN A 156 27.04 29.94 22.46
N PHE A 157 27.94 29.02 22.13
CA PHE A 157 29.32 29.34 21.85
C PHE A 157 29.83 28.63 20.59
N VAL A 158 30.81 29.25 19.94
CA VAL A 158 31.57 28.70 18.84
C VAL A 158 33.05 28.89 19.14
N VAL A 159 33.82 27.82 19.24
CA VAL A 159 35.28 27.85 19.35
C VAL A 159 35.86 27.41 18.02
N ALA A 160 36.60 28.27 17.35
CA ALA A 160 37.35 27.94 16.15
C ALA A 160 38.85 27.97 16.50
N ARG A 161 39.51 26.81 16.41
CA ARG A 161 40.85 26.57 16.99
C ARG A 161 41.95 27.53 16.49
N LYS A 162 41.78 28.12 15.30
CA LYS A 162 42.72 29.08 14.70
C LYS A 162 42.21 30.52 14.64
N HIS A 163 40.96 30.78 15.03
CA HIS A 163 40.29 32.06 14.77
C HIS A 163 39.74 32.74 16.03
N GLY A 164 39.41 31.99 17.08
CA GLY A 164 38.92 32.56 18.33
C GLY A 164 37.62 31.93 18.83
N VAL A 165 36.97 32.59 19.78
CA VAL A 165 35.72 32.17 20.42
C VAL A 165 34.65 33.22 20.21
N ILE A 166 33.48 32.79 19.78
CA ILE A 166 32.25 33.59 19.79
C ILE A 166 31.39 33.08 20.94
N TRP A 167 31.01 33.98 21.84
CA TRP A 167 30.18 33.71 23.01
C TRP A 167 28.92 34.56 22.93
N SER A 168 27.79 33.94 22.57
CA SER A 168 26.52 34.63 22.40
C SER A 168 25.59 34.29 23.57
N THR A 169 25.48 35.21 24.53
CA THR A 169 24.49 35.14 25.62
C THR A 169 23.11 35.48 25.06
N LEU A 170 22.10 34.65 25.36
CA LEU A 170 20.71 34.85 24.93
C LEU A 170 19.81 35.32 26.08
N LYS A 171 20.08 34.86 27.30
CA LYS A 171 19.36 35.23 28.53
C LYS A 171 20.38 35.58 29.63
N PRO A 172 20.11 36.58 30.50
CA PRO A 172 18.86 37.35 30.60
C PRO A 172 18.72 38.47 29.56
N PHE A 173 19.82 38.93 28.95
CA PHE A 173 19.82 39.88 27.83
C PHE A 173 20.72 39.35 26.70
N PRO A 174 20.33 39.53 25.42
CA PRO A 174 21.16 39.12 24.29
C PRO A 174 22.43 39.97 24.19
N SER A 175 23.61 39.33 24.17
CA SER A 175 24.90 39.98 23.95
C SER A 175 25.89 39.04 23.29
N GLU A 176 26.75 39.55 22.41
CA GLU A 176 27.79 38.75 21.78
C GLU A 176 29.17 39.25 22.19
N VAL A 177 30.04 38.33 22.59
CA VAL A 177 31.45 38.58 22.89
C VAL A 177 32.29 37.73 21.95
N VAL A 178 33.15 38.38 21.18
CA VAL A 178 34.12 37.72 20.30
C VAL A 178 35.50 37.90 20.91
N VAL A 179 36.14 36.78 21.24
CA VAL A 179 37.49 36.73 21.81
C VAL A 179 38.42 36.13 20.77
N THR A 180 39.41 36.89 20.36
CA THR A 180 40.51 36.45 19.47
C THR A 180 41.83 36.54 20.23
N ALA A 181 42.93 36.05 19.64
CA ALA A 181 44.25 36.11 20.28
C ALA A 181 44.69 37.55 20.63
N ASP A 182 44.26 38.52 19.82
CA ASP A 182 44.71 39.92 19.93
C ASP A 182 43.61 40.89 20.37
N ARG A 183 42.33 40.52 20.33
CA ARG A 183 41.21 41.46 20.56
C ARG A 183 40.03 40.81 21.26
N ILE A 184 39.37 41.59 22.12
CA ILE A 184 38.04 41.28 22.66
C ILE A 184 37.06 42.32 22.15
N LEU A 185 36.00 41.86 21.50
CA LEU A 185 34.91 42.69 20.98
C LEU A 185 33.63 42.32 21.71
N SER A 186 32.96 43.30 22.31
CA SER A 186 31.59 43.14 22.83
C SER A 186 30.60 43.92 21.97
N ARG A 187 29.62 43.20 21.41
CA ARG A 187 28.58 43.74 20.52
C ARG A 187 27.19 43.62 21.16
N GLN A 188 26.44 44.71 21.14
CA GLN A 188 25.02 44.74 21.54
C GLN A 188 24.09 44.55 20.33
N ARG A 189 22.78 44.35 20.59
CA ARG A 189 21.76 44.04 19.58
C ARG A 189 21.59 45.12 18.50
N ASP A 190 21.96 46.37 18.80
CA ASP A 190 21.93 47.50 17.86
C ASP A 190 23.12 47.53 16.89
N GLY A 191 24.05 46.57 17.00
CA GLY A 191 25.27 46.52 16.20
C GLY A 191 26.37 47.46 16.70
N SER A 192 26.13 48.24 17.76
CA SER A 192 27.15 49.09 18.36
C SER A 192 28.20 48.24 19.08
N THR A 193 29.47 48.51 18.80
CA THR A 193 30.60 47.97 19.55
C THR A 193 30.77 48.83 20.79
N ARG A 194 30.52 48.28 21.98
CA ARG A 194 30.67 49.03 23.24
C ARG A 194 32.10 49.03 23.77
N VAL A 195 32.87 47.99 23.45
CA VAL A 195 34.24 47.82 23.97
C VAL A 195 35.07 47.05 22.94
N GLU A 196 36.11 47.69 22.41
CA GLU A 196 37.24 47.05 21.71
C GLU A 196 38.47 47.21 22.60
N LEU A 197 38.95 46.10 23.17
CA LEU A 197 40.18 46.05 23.95
C LEU A 197 41.25 45.36 23.10
N ASP A 198 42.32 46.09 22.78
CA ASP A 198 43.48 45.55 22.06
C ASP A 198 44.48 44.94 23.05
N ALA A 199 44.62 43.62 23.01
CA ALA A 199 45.50 42.86 23.91
C ALA A 199 46.99 43.12 23.62
N ARG A 200 47.35 43.81 22.52
CA ARG A 200 48.73 44.22 22.24
C ARG A 200 49.26 45.29 23.19
N GLN A 201 48.36 46.07 23.79
CA GLN A 201 48.72 47.16 24.71
C GLN A 201 48.84 46.69 26.16
N GLN A 202 48.37 45.48 26.50
CA GLN A 202 48.36 44.94 27.86
C GLN A 202 48.76 43.45 27.90
N PRO A 203 50.03 43.12 28.19
CA PRO A 203 50.54 41.74 28.20
C PRO A 203 49.76 40.79 29.12
N ALA A 204 49.25 41.31 30.24
CA ALA A 204 48.46 40.55 31.20
C ALA A 204 47.14 40.00 30.61
N MET A 205 46.50 40.76 29.70
CA MET A 205 45.22 40.36 29.09
C MET A 205 45.40 39.24 28.06
N ARG A 206 46.53 39.23 27.35
CA ARG A 206 46.88 38.16 26.40
C ARG A 206 47.00 36.81 27.11
N SER A 207 47.60 36.78 28.29
CA SER A 207 47.70 35.56 29.11
C SER A 207 46.31 35.04 29.52
N VAL A 208 45.40 35.92 29.94
CA VAL A 208 44.03 35.54 30.31
C VAL A 208 43.25 35.00 29.10
N ASN A 209 43.36 35.62 27.93
CA ASN A 209 42.70 35.14 26.71
C ASN A 209 43.22 33.78 26.26
N ALA A 210 44.53 33.55 26.35
CA ALA A 210 45.13 32.25 26.03
C ALA A 210 44.61 31.14 26.96
N ILE A 211 44.44 31.43 28.26
CA ILE A 211 43.87 30.49 29.24
C ILE A 211 42.41 30.19 28.91
N MET A 212 41.58 31.22 28.68
CA MET A 212 40.17 31.03 28.30
C MET A 212 40.02 30.20 27.02
N PHE A 213 40.89 30.46 26.04
CA PHE A 213 40.93 29.68 24.80
C PHE A 213 41.30 28.22 25.04
N ALA A 214 42.33 27.96 25.85
CA ALA A 214 42.77 26.61 26.18
C ALA A 214 41.71 25.83 26.99
N LEU A 215 41.04 26.49 27.94
CA LEU A 215 39.92 25.92 28.71
C LEU A 215 38.76 25.50 27.81
N MET A 216 38.39 26.34 26.84
CA MET A 216 37.24 26.09 25.96
C MET A 216 37.55 25.12 24.82
N SER A 217 38.80 25.05 24.38
CA SER A 217 39.27 24.11 23.34
C SER A 217 39.70 22.76 23.91
N GLY A 218 39.75 22.61 25.24
CA GLY A 218 40.24 21.39 25.90
C GLY A 218 41.72 21.14 25.66
N ASP A 219 42.52 22.20 25.47
CA ASP A 219 43.96 22.11 25.25
C ASP A 219 44.71 21.94 26.58
N VAL A 220 44.68 20.72 27.09
CA VAL A 220 45.29 20.32 28.36
C VAL A 220 46.80 20.63 28.40
N GLN A 221 47.47 20.55 27.26
CA GLN A 221 48.91 20.81 27.14
C GLN A 221 49.23 22.30 27.26
N ALA A 222 48.41 23.18 26.68
CA ALA A 222 48.53 24.61 26.90
C ALA A 222 48.28 24.97 28.39
N LEU A 223 47.32 24.32 29.04
CA LEU A 223 46.98 24.55 30.45
C LEU A 223 48.08 24.09 31.41
N SER A 224 48.72 22.94 31.16
CA SER A 224 49.79 22.42 32.01
C SER A 224 51.05 23.28 32.04
N SER A 225 51.25 24.15 31.03
CA SER A 225 52.35 25.11 31.02
C SER A 225 52.21 26.22 32.07
N GLN A 226 50.97 26.56 32.47
CA GLN A 226 50.68 27.69 33.37
C GLN A 226 50.12 27.26 34.74
N PHE A 227 49.63 26.02 34.84
CA PHE A 227 49.04 25.46 36.05
C PHE A 227 49.70 24.13 36.44
N ASN A 228 49.75 23.83 37.73
CA ASN A 228 49.94 22.47 38.23
C ASN A 228 48.64 21.70 38.01
N VAL A 229 48.72 20.50 37.45
CA VAL A 229 47.56 19.71 37.01
C VAL A 229 47.44 18.46 37.86
N GLU A 230 46.35 18.33 38.59
CA GLU A 230 45.94 17.09 39.24
C GLU A 230 44.88 16.42 38.36
N ALA A 231 45.20 15.24 37.83
CA ALA A 231 44.33 14.48 36.93
C ALA A 231 43.71 13.27 37.64
N THR A 232 42.39 13.12 37.52
CA THR A 232 41.66 11.93 38.00
C THR A 232 40.77 11.40 36.88
N ARG A 233 40.74 10.09 36.69
CA ARG A 233 39.94 9.41 35.67
C ARG A 233 39.02 8.40 36.33
N GLU A 234 37.71 8.51 36.08
CA GLU A 234 36.68 7.60 36.58
C GLU A 234 35.89 7.05 35.38
N GLY A 235 36.15 5.80 34.99
CA GLY A 235 35.52 5.17 33.83
C GLY A 235 35.79 5.91 32.51
N GLN A 236 34.72 6.34 31.82
CA GLN A 236 34.81 7.15 30.59
C GLN A 236 34.91 8.67 30.86
N GLY A 237 34.79 9.09 32.12
CA GLY A 237 34.90 10.48 32.53
C GLY A 237 36.29 10.84 33.06
N TRP A 238 36.61 12.12 33.00
CA TRP A 238 37.84 12.68 33.57
C TRP A 238 37.56 13.98 34.31
N ARG A 239 38.40 14.28 35.29
CA ARG A 239 38.43 15.52 36.07
C ARG A 239 39.86 16.02 36.18
N LEU A 240 40.07 17.28 35.80
CA LEU A 240 41.34 17.99 35.94
C LEU A 240 41.14 19.13 36.93
N LYS A 241 41.98 19.20 37.96
CA LYS A 241 42.06 20.33 38.88
C LYS A 241 43.38 21.06 38.62
N LEU A 242 43.30 22.36 38.39
CA LEU A 242 44.41 23.21 37.97
C LEU A 242 44.67 24.26 39.05
N THR A 243 45.91 24.34 39.54
CA THR A 243 46.36 25.36 40.50
C THR A 243 47.46 26.24 39.89
N PRO A 244 47.43 27.57 40.03
CA PRO A 244 48.36 28.45 39.31
C PRO A 244 49.83 28.25 39.70
N LYS A 245 50.75 28.25 38.72
CA LYS A 245 52.20 28.16 38.97
C LYS A 245 52.85 29.50 39.35
N SER A 246 52.29 30.62 38.91
CA SER A 246 52.88 31.96 39.11
C SER A 246 52.08 32.81 40.08
N ALA A 247 52.78 33.66 40.85
CA ALA A 247 52.15 34.58 41.79
C ALA A 247 51.21 35.59 41.11
N MET A 248 51.46 35.95 39.84
CA MET A 248 50.57 36.81 39.05
C MET A 248 49.24 36.13 38.77
N LEU A 249 49.25 34.85 38.38
CA LEU A 249 48.03 34.09 38.12
C LEU A 249 47.27 33.75 39.41
N ALA A 250 47.98 33.53 40.52
CA ALA A 250 47.39 33.32 41.84
C ALA A 250 46.58 34.53 42.35
N LYS A 251 46.86 35.75 41.84
CA LYS A 251 46.04 36.94 42.12
C LYS A 251 44.72 36.98 41.34
N ALA A 252 44.61 36.22 40.25
CA ALA A 252 43.40 36.17 39.41
C ALA A 252 42.56 34.92 39.70
N PHE A 253 43.21 33.76 39.85
CA PHE A 253 42.57 32.46 40.02
C PHE A 253 43.06 31.77 41.29
N GLN A 254 42.14 31.24 42.09
CA GLN A 254 42.47 30.32 43.19
C GLN A 254 42.60 28.90 42.66
N SER A 255 41.65 28.44 41.84
CA SER A 255 41.68 27.14 41.18
C SER A 255 40.76 27.09 39.96
N LEU A 256 41.06 26.19 39.01
CA LEU A 256 40.17 25.86 37.90
C LEU A 256 39.91 24.35 37.92
N THR A 257 38.66 23.93 37.71
CA THR A 257 38.29 22.52 37.60
C THR A 257 37.58 22.25 36.29
N LEU A 258 38.08 21.30 35.51
CA LEU A 258 37.48 20.85 34.25
C LEU A 258 36.98 19.42 34.43
N GLN A 259 35.79 19.12 33.91
CA GLN A 259 35.22 17.78 33.92
C GLN A 259 34.60 17.46 32.58
N GLY A 260 34.77 16.23 32.10
CA GLY A 260 34.31 15.86 30.77
C GLY A 260 34.42 14.38 30.42
N ASP A 261 34.07 14.10 29.17
CA ASP A 261 34.14 12.80 28.50
C ASP A 261 35.06 12.92 27.27
N ARG A 262 34.57 12.66 26.05
CA ARG A 262 35.28 13.06 24.83
C ARG A 262 35.36 14.58 24.65
N TYR A 263 34.51 15.35 25.34
CA TYR A 263 34.49 16.81 25.33
C TYR A 263 34.45 17.37 26.76
N VAL A 264 34.88 18.62 26.93
CA VAL A 264 34.69 19.37 28.17
C VAL A 264 33.19 19.59 28.40
N ARG A 265 32.65 19.10 29.53
CA ARG A 265 31.21 19.22 29.87
C ARG A 265 30.95 20.27 30.93
N GLN A 266 31.88 20.44 31.86
CA GLN A 266 31.77 21.40 32.94
C GLN A 266 33.10 22.08 33.19
N VAL A 267 33.05 23.40 33.39
CA VAL A 267 34.17 24.24 33.79
C VAL A 267 33.77 24.99 35.05
N GLU A 268 34.56 24.86 36.10
CA GLU A 268 34.41 25.64 37.34
C GLU A 268 35.66 26.50 37.54
N ILE A 269 35.44 27.80 37.71
CA ILE A 269 36.48 28.81 37.91
C ILE A 269 36.27 29.39 39.30
N VAL A 270 37.28 29.29 40.16
CA VAL A 270 37.31 29.94 41.47
C VAL A 270 38.34 31.07 41.40
N GLU A 271 37.87 32.31 41.47
CA GLU A 271 38.70 33.52 41.41
C GLU A 271 39.33 33.81 42.80
N ALA A 272 40.41 34.58 42.85
CA ALA A 272 41.12 34.87 44.12
C ALA A 272 40.27 35.63 45.16
N ASN A 273 39.25 36.36 44.70
CA ASN A 273 38.26 37.06 45.53
C ASN A 273 37.13 36.15 46.05
N GLN A 274 37.24 34.83 45.88
CA GLN A 274 36.24 33.80 46.20
C GLN A 274 34.99 33.80 45.31
N ASP A 275 34.93 34.57 44.22
CA ASP A 275 33.88 34.43 43.23
C ASP A 275 33.98 33.07 42.54
N ARG A 276 32.83 32.44 42.28
CA ARG A 276 32.76 31.11 41.65
C ARG A 276 31.92 31.18 40.38
N THR A 277 32.51 30.80 39.26
CA THR A 277 31.81 30.69 37.98
C THR A 277 31.72 29.22 37.57
N ARG A 278 30.51 28.70 37.39
CA ARG A 278 30.24 27.35 36.89
C ARG A 278 29.61 27.42 35.51
N ILE A 279 30.21 26.75 34.54
CA ILE A 279 29.75 26.68 33.17
C ILE A 279 29.44 25.21 32.85
N HIS A 280 28.20 24.93 32.46
CA HIS A 280 27.75 23.61 32.05
C HIS A 280 27.40 23.61 30.57
N ALA A 281 27.94 22.65 29.81
CA ALA A 281 27.48 22.36 28.46
C ALA A 281 26.08 21.73 28.54
N ALA A 282 25.07 22.43 28.01
CA ALA A 282 23.70 21.94 28.06
C ALA A 282 23.51 20.74 27.10
N PRO A 283 22.89 19.63 27.53
CA PRO A 283 22.51 18.57 26.62
C PRO A 283 21.42 19.07 25.66
N ASP A 284 21.52 18.64 24.40
CA ASP A 284 20.59 18.96 23.30
C ASP A 284 19.16 18.48 23.66
N ARG A 285 18.36 19.31 24.35
CA ARG A 285 17.04 18.94 24.89
C ARG A 285 16.11 18.39 23.79
N LEU A 286 16.19 18.93 22.58
CA LEU A 286 15.43 18.51 21.41
C LEU A 286 15.62 17.03 21.04
N ARG A 287 16.83 16.49 21.18
CA ARG A 287 17.09 15.07 20.84
C ARG A 287 16.41 14.10 21.80
N ARG A 288 16.21 14.48 23.08
CA ARG A 288 15.53 13.62 24.06
C ARG A 288 14.03 13.50 23.75
N TRP A 289 13.38 14.60 23.38
CA TRP A 289 11.96 14.58 23.02
C TRP A 289 11.70 13.69 21.79
N TRP A 290 12.57 13.73 20.77
CA TRP A 290 12.40 12.90 19.57
C TRP A 290 12.64 11.41 19.82
N ARG A 291 13.46 11.04 20.82
CA ARG A 291 13.58 9.64 21.27
C ARG A 291 12.27 9.14 21.84
N TRP A 292 11.65 9.92 22.72
CA TRP A 292 10.37 9.55 23.34
C TRP A 292 9.26 9.44 22.30
N LEU A 293 9.22 10.32 21.29
CA LEU A 293 8.30 10.18 20.16
C LEU A 293 8.53 8.89 19.36
N GLY A 294 9.79 8.53 19.09
CA GLY A 294 10.13 7.26 18.43
C GLY A 294 9.72 6.02 19.22
N ILE A 295 9.86 6.05 20.56
CA ILE A 295 9.43 4.97 21.45
C ILE A 295 7.90 4.91 21.56
N ALA A 296 7.24 6.05 21.68
CA ALA A 296 5.78 6.12 21.70
C ALA A 296 5.17 5.57 20.40
N TRP A 297 5.78 5.89 19.25
CA TRP A 297 5.40 5.31 17.97
C TRP A 297 5.58 3.80 17.95
N LEU A 298 6.70 3.27 18.45
CA LEU A 298 6.91 1.82 18.57
C LEU A 298 5.85 1.15 19.46
N LEU A 299 5.51 1.72 20.61
CA LEU A 299 4.48 1.19 21.50
C LEU A 299 3.12 1.16 20.83
N LEU A 300 2.75 2.21 20.10
CA LEU A 300 1.51 2.23 19.33
C LEU A 300 1.48 1.12 18.27
N LEU A 301 2.58 0.92 17.53
CA LEU A 301 2.68 -0.16 16.55
C LEU A 301 2.56 -1.55 17.17
N LEU A 302 3.14 -1.77 18.36
CA LEU A 302 3.01 -3.03 19.09
C LEU A 302 1.56 -3.27 19.55
N VAL A 303 0.86 -2.24 20.01
CA VAL A 303 -0.55 -2.34 20.40
C VAL A 303 -1.42 -2.68 19.19
N LEU A 304 -1.24 -1.97 18.06
CA LEU A 304 -1.98 -2.25 16.82
C LEU A 304 -1.66 -3.65 16.28
N GLY A 305 -0.39 -4.07 16.33
CA GLY A 305 0.03 -5.40 15.92
C GLY A 305 -0.59 -6.52 16.77
N ALA A 306 -0.61 -6.37 18.09
CA ALA A 306 -1.25 -7.32 19.00
C ALA A 306 -2.77 -7.40 18.79
N GLN A 307 -3.41 -6.25 18.57
CA GLN A 307 -4.82 -6.18 18.22
C GLN A 307 -5.12 -6.92 16.91
N GLN A 308 -4.31 -6.66 15.88
CA GLN A 308 -4.50 -7.25 14.56
C GLN A 308 -4.28 -8.76 14.57
N TRP A 309 -3.27 -9.23 15.29
CA TRP A 309 -3.05 -10.66 15.54
C TRP A 309 -4.29 -11.32 16.17
N ARG A 310 -4.86 -10.69 17.21
CA ARG A 310 -6.07 -11.20 17.88
C ARG A 310 -7.28 -11.26 16.94
N LEU A 311 -7.47 -10.23 16.12
CA LEU A 311 -8.58 -10.17 15.16
C LEU A 311 -8.47 -11.27 14.09
N TRP A 312 -7.27 -11.46 13.54
CA TRP A 312 -7.02 -12.43 12.47
C TRP A 312 -7.07 -13.89 12.95
N SER A 313 -6.80 -14.13 14.24
CA SER A 313 -6.92 -15.47 14.83
C SER A 313 -8.37 -15.95 15.05
N GLN A 314 -9.36 -15.06 14.97
CA GLN A 314 -10.76 -15.39 15.25
C GLN A 314 -11.58 -15.62 13.97
N GLU A 315 -11.52 -14.69 13.01
CA GLU A 315 -12.23 -14.78 11.72
C GLU A 315 -11.50 -13.99 10.61
N SER A 316 -11.68 -14.39 9.35
CA SER A 316 -11.21 -13.59 8.21
C SER A 316 -12.04 -12.31 8.10
N ARG A 317 -11.39 -11.15 8.27
CA ARG A 317 -12.00 -9.81 8.10
C ARG A 317 -11.84 -9.24 6.68
N ILE A 318 -11.46 -10.08 5.73
CA ILE A 318 -11.28 -9.72 4.33
C ILE A 318 -12.54 -10.08 3.56
N ASP A 319 -13.14 -9.10 2.90
CA ASP A 319 -14.29 -9.30 2.01
C ASP A 319 -13.83 -9.35 0.54
N THR A 320 -14.35 -10.31 -0.22
CA THR A 320 -14.05 -10.53 -1.64
C THR A 320 -15.26 -10.25 -2.54
N ASP A 321 -16.43 -9.98 -1.96
CA ASP A 321 -17.64 -9.74 -2.73
C ASP A 321 -17.63 -8.35 -3.38
N ILE A 322 -17.54 -8.32 -4.72
CA ILE A 322 -17.56 -7.09 -5.52
C ILE A 322 -18.85 -6.30 -5.28
N LEU A 323 -19.98 -6.97 -4.99
CA LEU A 323 -21.25 -6.32 -4.70
C LEU A 323 -21.25 -5.60 -3.34
N ALA A 324 -20.37 -5.97 -2.41
CA ALA A 324 -20.19 -5.27 -1.13
C ALA A 324 -19.55 -3.88 -1.29
N LEU A 325 -18.89 -3.63 -2.43
CA LEU A 325 -18.34 -2.31 -2.76
C LEU A 325 -19.38 -1.36 -3.31
N LEU A 326 -20.44 -1.89 -3.92
CA LEU A 326 -21.51 -1.09 -4.47
C LEU A 326 -22.33 -0.49 -3.33
N PRO A 327 -22.82 0.75 -3.48
CA PRO A 327 -23.78 1.30 -2.53
C PRO A 327 -24.98 0.37 -2.56
N GLN A 328 -25.29 -0.28 -1.43
CA GLN A 328 -26.62 -0.85 -1.27
C GLN A 328 -27.56 0.34 -1.34
N ASP A 329 -28.41 0.38 -2.37
CA ASP A 329 -29.44 1.41 -2.47
C ASP A 329 -30.23 1.37 -1.17
N ALA A 330 -30.00 2.36 -0.31
CA ALA A 330 -30.71 2.49 0.96
C ALA A 330 -32.24 2.58 0.74
N HIS A 331 -32.66 2.82 -0.50
CA HIS A 331 -34.03 3.00 -0.92
C HIS A 331 -34.76 1.69 -1.28
N ASP A 332 -34.09 0.55 -1.52
CA ASP A 332 -34.79 -0.70 -1.86
C ASP A 332 -34.04 -1.97 -1.40
N ARG A 333 -34.02 -2.20 -0.07
CA ARG A 333 -33.46 -3.42 0.53
C ARG A 333 -34.11 -4.69 -0.01
N LEU A 334 -35.42 -4.63 -0.28
CA LEU A 334 -36.20 -5.73 -0.80
C LEU A 334 -35.71 -6.16 -2.18
N LEU A 335 -35.51 -5.23 -3.12
CA LEU A 335 -34.93 -5.53 -4.43
C LEU A 335 -33.51 -6.11 -4.33
N SER A 336 -32.72 -5.63 -3.38
CA SER A 336 -31.36 -6.13 -3.14
C SER A 336 -31.36 -7.58 -2.66
N ASP A 337 -32.23 -7.92 -1.70
CA ASP A 337 -32.41 -9.28 -1.19
C ASP A 337 -32.94 -10.24 -2.27
N VAL A 338 -33.90 -9.76 -3.08
CA VAL A 338 -34.45 -10.50 -4.23
C VAL A 338 -33.34 -10.78 -5.26
N THR A 339 -32.60 -9.75 -5.66
CA THR A 339 -31.49 -9.89 -6.63
C THR A 339 -30.46 -10.90 -6.13
N ARG A 340 -30.13 -10.87 -4.83
CA ARG A 340 -29.18 -11.81 -4.24
C ARG A 340 -29.67 -13.25 -4.31
N ARG A 341 -30.95 -13.51 -4.02
CA ARG A 341 -31.53 -14.86 -4.12
C ARG A 341 -31.58 -15.38 -5.56
N ILE A 342 -31.93 -14.53 -6.53
CA ILE A 342 -31.91 -14.87 -7.97
C ILE A 342 -30.47 -15.14 -8.41
N ALA A 343 -29.55 -14.24 -8.05
CA ALA A 343 -28.14 -14.35 -8.39
C ALA A 343 -27.52 -15.61 -7.80
N ASP A 344 -27.75 -15.93 -6.51
CA ASP A 344 -27.19 -17.13 -5.86
C ASP A 344 -27.63 -18.44 -6.54
N GLY A 345 -28.85 -18.47 -7.10
CA GLY A 345 -29.37 -19.62 -7.85
C GLY A 345 -28.71 -19.79 -9.22
N SER A 346 -28.57 -18.70 -9.98
CA SER A 346 -27.94 -18.73 -11.33
C SER A 346 -26.41 -18.66 -11.30
N SER A 347 -25.79 -18.13 -10.24
CA SER A 347 -24.35 -17.91 -10.16
C SER A 347 -23.56 -19.19 -9.94
N ARG A 348 -24.23 -20.28 -9.57
CA ARG A 348 -23.59 -21.58 -9.27
C ARG A 348 -23.68 -22.56 -10.43
N GLN A 349 -24.51 -22.26 -11.43
CA GLN A 349 -24.78 -23.18 -12.53
C GLN A 349 -23.79 -23.01 -13.68
N VAL A 350 -23.35 -24.15 -14.22
CA VAL A 350 -22.62 -24.27 -15.47
C VAL A 350 -23.42 -25.18 -16.39
N VAL A 351 -23.69 -24.71 -17.60
CA VAL A 351 -24.42 -25.46 -18.62
C VAL A 351 -23.50 -25.78 -19.77
N VAL A 352 -23.52 -27.05 -20.20
CA VAL A 352 -22.76 -27.56 -21.34
C VAL A 352 -23.74 -28.12 -22.37
N LEU A 353 -23.59 -27.70 -23.62
CA LEU A 353 -24.32 -28.22 -24.77
C LEU A 353 -23.37 -28.98 -25.70
N LEU A 354 -23.80 -30.17 -26.11
CA LEU A 354 -23.05 -31.09 -26.96
C LEU A 354 -23.87 -31.33 -28.24
N GLY A 355 -23.49 -30.69 -29.34
CA GLY A 355 -24.24 -30.68 -30.60
C GLY A 355 -23.60 -31.52 -31.69
N SER A 356 -24.36 -32.46 -32.26
CA SER A 356 -23.93 -33.29 -33.41
C SER A 356 -25.03 -33.32 -34.48
N THR A 357 -24.67 -33.61 -35.74
CA THR A 357 -25.68 -33.81 -36.80
C THR A 357 -26.43 -35.14 -36.64
N ASP A 358 -25.92 -36.06 -35.81
CA ASP A 358 -26.55 -37.34 -35.47
C ASP A 358 -26.94 -37.38 -33.98
N GLY A 359 -28.23 -37.58 -33.68
CA GLY A 359 -28.72 -37.67 -32.31
C GLY A 359 -28.09 -38.83 -31.50
N ALA A 360 -27.78 -39.96 -32.15
CA ALA A 360 -27.11 -41.07 -31.48
C ALA A 360 -25.65 -40.74 -31.13
N ALA A 361 -24.98 -39.98 -31.98
CA ALA A 361 -23.65 -39.45 -31.69
C ALA A 361 -23.67 -38.42 -30.55
N ALA A 362 -24.67 -37.53 -30.51
CA ALA A 362 -24.85 -36.57 -29.40
C ALA A 362 -25.01 -37.28 -28.05
N LYS A 363 -25.81 -38.36 -27.98
CA LYS A 363 -25.96 -39.18 -26.75
C LYS A 363 -24.67 -39.91 -26.36
N ARG A 364 -23.94 -40.48 -27.32
CA ARG A 364 -22.64 -41.12 -27.04
C ARG A 364 -21.63 -40.10 -26.51
N ALA A 365 -21.61 -38.90 -27.08
CA ALA A 365 -20.79 -37.79 -26.60
C ALA A 365 -21.18 -37.35 -25.19
N GLN A 366 -22.47 -37.25 -24.88
CA GLN A 366 -22.98 -36.94 -23.54
C GLN A 366 -22.51 -37.95 -22.49
N ALA A 367 -22.63 -39.25 -22.79
CA ALA A 367 -22.18 -40.32 -21.90
C ALA A 367 -20.66 -40.28 -21.69
N ALA A 368 -19.89 -40.06 -22.76
CA ALA A 368 -18.44 -39.92 -22.68
C ALA A 368 -18.01 -38.69 -21.88
N PHE A 369 -18.69 -37.55 -22.05
CA PHE A 369 -18.47 -36.34 -21.28
C PHE A 369 -18.71 -36.57 -19.78
N ALA A 370 -19.87 -37.15 -19.43
CA ALA A 370 -20.24 -37.43 -18.05
C ALA A 370 -19.28 -38.43 -17.38
N ALA A 371 -18.83 -39.47 -18.09
CA ALA A 371 -17.86 -40.44 -17.58
C ALA A 371 -16.47 -39.81 -17.35
N ALA A 372 -16.02 -38.92 -18.24
CA ALA A 372 -14.78 -38.18 -18.08
C ALA A 372 -14.86 -37.21 -16.90
N MET A 373 -15.98 -36.50 -16.76
CA MET A 373 -16.25 -35.61 -15.62
C MET A 373 -16.21 -36.38 -14.29
N ALA A 374 -16.82 -37.56 -14.22
CA ALA A 374 -16.88 -38.36 -12.99
C ALA A 374 -15.54 -39.00 -12.59
N SER A 375 -14.61 -39.18 -13.53
CA SER A 375 -13.30 -39.79 -13.29
C SER A 375 -12.16 -38.79 -13.07
N ASP A 376 -12.41 -37.49 -13.25
CA ASP A 376 -11.42 -36.43 -13.06
C ASP A 376 -11.19 -36.13 -11.56
N ALA A 377 -9.95 -35.75 -11.21
CA ALA A 377 -9.59 -35.35 -9.85
C ALA A 377 -10.33 -34.09 -9.39
N ASP A 378 -10.69 -33.21 -10.33
CA ASP A 378 -11.41 -31.96 -10.08
C ASP A 378 -12.93 -32.11 -10.14
N SER A 379 -13.45 -33.34 -10.26
CA SER A 379 -14.89 -33.65 -10.36
C SER A 379 -15.74 -33.07 -9.21
N ALA A 380 -15.14 -32.87 -8.03
CA ALA A 380 -15.80 -32.25 -6.89
C ALA A 380 -16.14 -30.76 -7.09
N LEU A 381 -15.58 -30.10 -8.12
CA LEU A 381 -15.86 -28.69 -8.43
C LEU A 381 -17.19 -28.49 -9.17
N LEU A 382 -17.65 -29.48 -9.93
CA LEU A 382 -18.90 -29.44 -10.70
C LEU A 382 -19.72 -30.68 -10.43
N VAL A 383 -20.77 -30.53 -9.63
CA VAL A 383 -21.68 -31.62 -9.30
C VAL A 383 -22.84 -31.62 -10.30
N PRO A 384 -23.20 -32.76 -10.92
CA PRO A 384 -24.37 -32.82 -11.78
C PRO A 384 -25.62 -32.32 -11.07
N SER A 385 -26.27 -31.30 -11.65
CA SER A 385 -27.63 -30.90 -11.28
C SER A 385 -28.58 -31.85 -12.01
N GLY A 386 -29.61 -32.37 -11.32
CA GLY A 386 -30.39 -33.54 -11.76
C GLY A 386 -30.78 -33.59 -13.24
N SER A 387 -30.89 -34.79 -13.81
CA SER A 387 -31.29 -34.97 -15.22
C SER A 387 -32.75 -34.60 -15.44
N ILE A 388 -33.06 -33.98 -16.59
CA ILE A 388 -34.44 -33.72 -17.04
C ILE A 388 -35.18 -35.04 -17.37
N GLU A 389 -34.43 -36.13 -17.58
CA GLU A 389 -34.99 -37.49 -17.71
C GLU A 389 -35.83 -37.86 -16.48
N GLY A 390 -37.12 -38.10 -16.69
CA GLY A 390 -38.10 -38.47 -15.66
C GLY A 390 -38.91 -37.32 -15.07
N TRP A 391 -38.47 -36.06 -15.22
CA TRP A 391 -39.20 -34.90 -14.68
C TRP A 391 -40.62 -34.77 -15.24
N PHE A 392 -40.79 -34.99 -16.55
CA PHE A 392 -42.09 -34.88 -17.21
C PHE A 392 -43.10 -35.89 -16.68
N ASP A 393 -42.67 -37.11 -16.35
CA ASP A 393 -43.57 -38.15 -15.83
C ASP A 393 -43.98 -37.83 -14.38
N ASP A 394 -43.02 -37.40 -13.54
CA ASP A 394 -43.29 -36.94 -12.18
C ASP A 394 -44.22 -35.72 -12.15
N ALA A 395 -43.98 -34.75 -13.05
CA ALA A 395 -44.82 -33.56 -13.17
C ALA A 395 -46.23 -33.92 -13.67
N ARG A 396 -46.36 -34.81 -14.65
CA ARG A 396 -47.66 -35.27 -15.16
C ARG A 396 -48.45 -35.98 -14.07
N ALA A 397 -47.81 -36.84 -13.27
CA ALA A 397 -48.44 -37.52 -12.15
C ALA A 397 -48.89 -36.52 -11.06
N PHE A 398 -48.07 -35.51 -10.75
CA PHE A 398 -48.40 -34.47 -9.77
C PHE A 398 -49.62 -33.63 -10.16
N TYR A 399 -49.71 -33.22 -11.42
CA TYR A 399 -50.83 -32.39 -11.89
C TYR A 399 -52.11 -33.16 -12.21
N ALA A 400 -52.04 -34.49 -12.38
CA ALA A 400 -53.20 -35.31 -12.77
C ALA A 400 -54.47 -35.06 -11.93
N PRO A 401 -54.43 -34.92 -10.58
CA PRO A 401 -55.62 -34.64 -9.77
C PRO A 401 -56.24 -33.25 -10.00
N TYR A 402 -55.48 -32.34 -10.61
CA TYR A 402 -55.80 -30.92 -10.82
C TYR A 402 -56.03 -30.58 -12.30
N ARG A 403 -56.20 -31.56 -13.19
CA ARG A 403 -56.30 -31.29 -14.63
C ARG A 403 -57.58 -30.52 -15.05
N ASP A 404 -58.66 -30.60 -14.29
CA ASP A 404 -59.94 -29.95 -14.60
C ASP A 404 -59.94 -28.41 -14.47
N ARG A 405 -58.87 -27.88 -13.91
CA ARG A 405 -58.68 -26.46 -13.57
C ARG A 405 -57.44 -25.85 -14.23
N LEU A 406 -56.86 -26.57 -15.18
CA LEU A 406 -55.67 -26.19 -15.91
C LEU A 406 -56.04 -26.03 -17.38
N LEU A 407 -56.61 -24.87 -17.72
CA LEU A 407 -57.02 -24.57 -19.09
C LEU A 407 -56.05 -23.59 -19.76
N THR A 408 -55.93 -23.73 -21.07
CA THR A 408 -55.29 -22.71 -21.91
C THR A 408 -56.22 -21.52 -22.15
N PRO A 409 -55.71 -20.33 -22.53
CA PRO A 409 -56.55 -19.20 -22.90
C PRO A 409 -57.55 -19.55 -24.03
N ALA A 410 -57.09 -20.28 -25.05
CA ALA A 410 -57.95 -20.72 -26.16
C ALA A 410 -59.03 -21.71 -25.71
N GLN A 411 -58.69 -22.65 -24.80
CA GLN A 411 -59.68 -23.58 -24.24
C GLN A 411 -60.73 -22.86 -23.39
N ARG A 412 -60.35 -21.83 -22.62
CA ARG A 412 -61.31 -21.03 -21.85
C ARG A 412 -62.32 -20.35 -22.76
N GLU A 413 -61.84 -19.72 -23.83
CA GLU A 413 -62.72 -19.05 -24.79
C GLU A 413 -63.63 -20.05 -25.51
N GLN A 414 -63.09 -21.19 -25.94
CA GLN A 414 -63.85 -22.28 -26.55
C GLN A 414 -64.94 -22.80 -25.60
N LEU A 415 -64.60 -23.13 -24.36
CA LEU A 415 -65.55 -23.68 -23.37
C LEU A 415 -66.57 -22.66 -22.88
N GLN A 416 -66.27 -21.36 -22.98
CA GLN A 416 -67.21 -20.28 -22.67
C GLN A 416 -68.31 -20.18 -23.72
N GLN A 417 -67.96 -20.32 -25.00
CA GLN A 417 -68.84 -20.08 -26.16
C GLN A 417 -69.46 -21.35 -26.75
N ALA A 418 -68.87 -22.53 -26.55
CA ALA A 418 -69.29 -23.76 -27.21
C ALA A 418 -70.52 -24.42 -26.55
N GLU A 419 -71.42 -24.92 -27.39
CA GLU A 419 -72.54 -25.77 -26.98
C GLU A 419 -72.05 -27.20 -26.66
N PRO A 420 -72.53 -27.85 -25.58
CA PRO A 420 -72.10 -29.20 -25.22
C PRO A 420 -72.29 -30.25 -26.33
N ALA A 421 -73.30 -30.09 -27.17
CA ALA A 421 -73.57 -31.00 -28.29
C ALA A 421 -72.47 -30.95 -29.36
N ALA A 422 -71.98 -29.76 -29.71
CA ALA A 422 -70.90 -29.61 -30.70
C ALA A 422 -69.57 -30.20 -30.19
N LEU A 423 -69.30 -30.03 -28.89
CA LEU A 423 -68.14 -30.64 -28.25
C LEU A 423 -68.26 -32.16 -28.15
N ALA A 424 -69.47 -32.69 -27.95
CA ALA A 424 -69.73 -34.13 -27.98
C ALA A 424 -69.50 -34.73 -29.37
N GLU A 425 -69.97 -34.07 -30.44
CA GLU A 425 -69.69 -34.49 -31.81
C GLU A 425 -68.18 -34.49 -32.11
N GLN A 426 -67.45 -33.48 -31.64
CA GLN A 426 -66.00 -33.41 -31.78
C GLN A 426 -65.30 -34.57 -31.03
N ALA A 427 -65.74 -34.86 -29.81
CA ALA A 427 -65.21 -35.97 -29.01
C ALA A 427 -65.51 -37.34 -29.65
N LEU A 428 -66.72 -37.53 -30.21
CA LEU A 428 -67.10 -38.73 -30.95
C LEU A 428 -66.30 -38.88 -32.24
N GLY A 429 -66.12 -37.80 -32.99
CA GLY A 429 -65.29 -37.78 -34.21
C GLY A 429 -63.85 -38.19 -33.92
N ALA A 430 -63.28 -37.75 -32.80
CA ALA A 430 -61.95 -38.15 -32.35
C ALA A 430 -61.89 -39.62 -31.87
N LEU A 431 -62.99 -40.19 -31.37
CA LEU A 431 -63.10 -41.59 -30.95
C LEU A 431 -63.25 -42.56 -32.14
N TYR A 432 -64.06 -42.19 -33.15
CA TYR A 432 -64.28 -43.02 -34.36
C TYR A 432 -63.20 -42.83 -35.44
N GLY A 433 -62.34 -41.82 -35.31
CA GLY A 433 -61.27 -41.54 -36.25
C GLY A 433 -60.25 -42.70 -36.32
N PRO A 434 -59.77 -43.08 -37.53
CA PRO A 434 -58.93 -44.26 -37.73
C PRO A 434 -57.55 -44.20 -37.06
N MET A 435 -57.05 -43.01 -36.70
CA MET A 435 -55.77 -42.84 -36.01
C MET A 435 -55.89 -42.46 -34.53
N GLY A 436 -57.11 -42.18 -34.03
CA GLY A 436 -57.34 -41.65 -32.69
C GLY A 436 -56.66 -40.29 -32.43
N ALA A 437 -57.11 -39.55 -31.43
CA ALA A 437 -56.38 -38.37 -30.96
C ALA A 437 -55.19 -38.78 -30.05
N PRO A 438 -54.05 -38.04 -30.06
CA PRO A 438 -52.98 -38.23 -29.09
C PRO A 438 -53.50 -38.05 -27.66
N ARG A 439 -53.21 -39.00 -26.76
CA ARG A 439 -53.73 -39.00 -25.38
C ARG A 439 -52.59 -39.19 -24.38
N LEU A 440 -52.65 -38.42 -23.29
CA LEU A 440 -51.74 -38.54 -22.14
C LEU A 440 -52.36 -39.30 -20.97
N THR A 441 -53.66 -39.60 -21.04
CA THR A 441 -54.42 -40.34 -20.02
C THR A 441 -55.57 -41.11 -20.68
N GLU A 442 -56.30 -41.91 -19.90
CA GLU A 442 -57.51 -42.60 -20.33
C GLU A 442 -58.57 -41.61 -20.83
N TRP A 443 -59.32 -41.97 -21.87
CA TRP A 443 -60.32 -41.06 -22.46
C TRP A 443 -61.39 -40.59 -21.47
N ARG A 444 -61.85 -41.48 -20.58
CA ARG A 444 -62.83 -41.12 -19.54
C ARG A 444 -62.31 -40.03 -18.61
N GLN A 445 -60.99 -39.93 -18.45
CA GLN A 445 -60.33 -38.96 -17.58
C GLN A 445 -60.14 -37.59 -18.23
N ASP A 446 -60.24 -37.50 -19.56
CA ASP A 446 -60.11 -36.27 -20.36
C ASP A 446 -60.89 -36.41 -21.69
N PRO A 447 -62.24 -36.34 -21.65
CA PRO A 447 -63.09 -36.60 -22.83
C PRO A 447 -62.93 -35.54 -23.93
N LEU A 448 -62.48 -34.34 -23.55
CA LEU A 448 -62.31 -33.19 -24.43
C LEU A 448 -60.86 -33.02 -24.92
N SER A 449 -59.94 -33.90 -24.52
CA SER A 449 -58.51 -33.82 -24.85
C SER A 449 -57.88 -32.47 -24.44
N LEU A 450 -58.31 -31.91 -23.31
CA LEU A 450 -57.82 -30.64 -22.79
C LEU A 450 -56.39 -30.76 -22.24
N TRP A 451 -56.07 -31.94 -21.68
CA TRP A 451 -54.83 -32.19 -20.96
C TRP A 451 -53.59 -32.28 -21.87
N PRO A 452 -53.63 -33.02 -23.01
CA PRO A 452 -52.55 -32.99 -23.99
C PRO A 452 -52.28 -31.58 -24.54
N GLN A 453 -53.33 -30.81 -24.82
CA GLN A 453 -53.20 -29.45 -25.35
C GLN A 453 -52.60 -28.47 -24.33
N TRP A 454 -52.97 -28.59 -23.04
CA TRP A 454 -52.36 -27.80 -21.98
C TRP A 454 -50.86 -28.09 -21.89
N TRP A 455 -50.46 -29.36 -21.85
CA TRP A 455 -49.05 -29.76 -21.85
C TRP A 455 -48.29 -29.30 -23.09
N GLN A 456 -48.92 -29.38 -24.27
CA GLN A 456 -48.33 -28.91 -25.51
C GLN A 456 -48.05 -27.40 -25.46
N GLN A 457 -48.98 -26.60 -24.93
CA GLN A 457 -48.76 -25.16 -24.76
C GLN A 457 -47.66 -24.86 -23.74
N GLN A 458 -47.65 -25.55 -22.58
CA GLN A 458 -46.60 -25.36 -21.58
C GLN A 458 -45.22 -25.73 -22.11
N ALA A 459 -45.12 -26.84 -22.85
CA ALA A 459 -43.89 -27.26 -23.51
C ALA A 459 -43.40 -26.18 -24.50
N GLN A 460 -44.28 -25.64 -25.34
CA GLN A 460 -43.95 -24.55 -26.28
C GLN A 460 -43.47 -23.26 -25.61
N GLY A 461 -44.01 -22.92 -24.42
CA GLY A 461 -43.65 -21.71 -23.67
C GLY A 461 -42.44 -21.85 -22.74
N SER A 462 -42.03 -23.08 -22.40
CA SER A 462 -40.97 -23.34 -21.42
C SER A 462 -39.53 -23.14 -21.91
N GLY A 463 -39.33 -22.92 -23.22
CA GLY A 463 -38.01 -22.90 -23.86
C GLY A 463 -37.33 -24.28 -23.98
N LEU A 464 -37.92 -25.33 -23.39
CA LEU A 464 -37.42 -26.70 -23.44
C LEU A 464 -38.02 -27.43 -24.64
N ARG A 465 -37.53 -27.15 -25.85
CA ARG A 465 -37.83 -27.96 -27.04
C ARG A 465 -36.99 -29.23 -27.03
N LEU A 466 -37.28 -30.12 -26.10
CA LEU A 466 -36.67 -31.45 -26.03
C LEU A 466 -37.50 -32.41 -26.88
N GLY A 467 -36.86 -33.13 -27.79
CA GLY A 467 -37.46 -34.29 -28.44
C GLY A 467 -37.73 -35.42 -27.44
N ASP A 468 -38.46 -36.44 -27.86
CA ASP A 468 -38.76 -37.64 -27.05
C ASP A 468 -37.49 -38.39 -26.58
N ASP A 469 -36.36 -38.12 -27.25
CA ASP A 469 -35.04 -38.64 -26.94
C ASP A 469 -34.26 -37.77 -25.93
N GLY A 470 -34.82 -36.66 -25.45
CA GLY A 470 -34.15 -35.73 -24.54
C GLY A 470 -33.09 -34.84 -25.20
N LEU A 471 -33.07 -34.77 -26.54
CA LEU A 471 -32.17 -33.89 -27.31
C LEU A 471 -32.92 -32.64 -27.77
N LEU A 472 -32.22 -31.51 -27.82
CA LEU A 472 -32.75 -30.26 -28.37
C LEU A 472 -32.37 -30.14 -29.85
N GLU A 473 -33.36 -29.95 -30.72
CA GLU A 473 -33.12 -29.72 -32.15
C GLU A 473 -33.06 -28.23 -32.46
N ALA A 474 -31.88 -27.77 -32.86
CA ALA A 474 -31.64 -26.39 -33.25
C ALA A 474 -30.48 -26.29 -34.24
N GLU A 475 -30.59 -25.36 -35.19
CA GLU A 475 -29.54 -25.10 -36.20
C GLU A 475 -29.16 -26.36 -37.03
N GLY A 476 -30.08 -27.31 -37.22
CA GLY A 476 -29.82 -28.56 -37.95
C GLY A 476 -28.94 -29.56 -37.20
N LYS A 477 -28.83 -29.44 -35.88
CA LYS A 477 -28.10 -30.34 -34.99
C LYS A 477 -28.98 -30.83 -33.83
N HIS A 478 -28.64 -31.99 -33.29
CA HIS A 478 -29.17 -32.52 -32.06
C HIS A 478 -28.23 -32.18 -30.89
N TRP A 479 -28.74 -31.45 -29.90
CA TRP A 479 -27.99 -30.94 -28.76
C TRP A 479 -28.35 -31.70 -27.48
N ALA A 480 -27.35 -32.33 -26.85
CA ALA A 480 -27.49 -32.87 -25.50
C ALA A 480 -27.07 -31.82 -24.48
N ALA A 481 -27.92 -31.54 -23.49
CA ALA A 481 -27.67 -30.56 -22.44
C ALA A 481 -27.23 -31.24 -21.12
N LEU A 482 -26.18 -30.71 -20.50
CA LEU A 482 -25.69 -31.12 -19.19
C LEU A 482 -25.65 -29.89 -18.28
N GLN A 483 -26.20 -30.03 -17.07
CA GLN A 483 -26.21 -28.96 -16.06
C GLN A 483 -25.40 -29.39 -14.85
N PHE A 484 -24.56 -28.48 -14.36
CA PHE A 484 -23.70 -28.70 -13.20
C PHE A 484 -23.85 -27.55 -12.21
N ASP A 485 -23.79 -27.86 -10.92
CA ASP A 485 -23.75 -26.90 -9.82
C ASP A 485 -22.34 -26.86 -9.20
N THR A 486 -21.88 -25.66 -8.86
CA THR A 486 -20.65 -25.44 -8.08
C THR A 486 -20.97 -25.45 -6.58
N PRO A 487 -20.40 -26.37 -5.77
CA PRO A 487 -20.69 -26.46 -4.33
C PRO A 487 -20.05 -25.33 -3.50
N GLY A 488 -19.16 -24.52 -4.07
CA GLY A 488 -18.49 -23.39 -3.42
C GLY A 488 -18.23 -22.21 -4.37
N SER A 489 -17.55 -21.17 -3.88
CA SER A 489 -17.17 -20.02 -4.71
C SER A 489 -16.22 -20.44 -5.83
N ALA A 490 -16.56 -20.09 -7.07
CA ALA A 490 -15.70 -20.28 -8.24
C ALA A 490 -14.48 -19.35 -8.25
N PHE A 491 -14.42 -18.36 -7.35
CA PHE A 491 -13.32 -17.41 -7.29
C PHE A 491 -12.14 -17.97 -6.47
N ARG A 492 -11.13 -18.49 -7.17
CA ARG A 492 -9.83 -18.90 -6.60
C ARG A 492 -8.70 -18.10 -7.25
N LEU A 493 -7.85 -17.49 -6.42
CA LEU A 493 -6.69 -16.70 -6.85
C LEU A 493 -5.40 -17.55 -6.89
N ASP A 494 -5.50 -18.83 -7.22
CA ASP A 494 -4.32 -19.70 -7.45
C ASP A 494 -3.78 -19.53 -8.88
N GLY A 495 -4.60 -19.02 -9.79
CA GLY A 495 -4.23 -18.73 -11.18
C GLY A 495 -4.27 -19.95 -12.11
N GLU A 496 -4.85 -21.05 -11.66
CA GLU A 496 -5.02 -22.26 -12.46
C GLU A 496 -6.41 -22.30 -13.10
N ARG A 497 -6.52 -22.96 -14.26
CA ARG A 497 -7.78 -23.17 -15.00
C ARG A 497 -8.40 -24.51 -14.59
N HIS A 498 -9.01 -24.55 -13.41
CA HIS A 498 -9.60 -25.77 -12.86
C HIS A 498 -10.88 -26.16 -13.60
N LEU A 499 -11.86 -25.24 -13.68
CA LEU A 499 -13.16 -25.48 -14.32
C LEU A 499 -13.02 -25.58 -15.84
N ASP A 500 -12.36 -24.61 -16.47
CA ASP A 500 -12.12 -24.62 -17.92
C ASP A 500 -11.28 -25.83 -18.33
N GLY A 501 -10.24 -26.17 -17.55
CA GLY A 501 -9.42 -27.36 -17.80
C GLY A 501 -10.19 -28.68 -17.65
N LEU A 502 -11.07 -28.78 -16.65
CA LEU A 502 -11.96 -29.93 -16.46
C LEU A 502 -12.93 -30.10 -17.64
N LEU A 503 -13.57 -29.01 -18.06
CA LEU A 503 -14.49 -29.01 -19.22
C LEU A 503 -13.75 -29.31 -20.54
N GLU A 504 -12.52 -28.82 -20.74
CA GLU A 504 -11.70 -29.14 -21.90
C GLU A 504 -11.37 -30.64 -21.96
N ARG A 505 -10.94 -31.24 -20.84
CA ARG A 505 -10.62 -32.68 -20.76
C ARG A 505 -11.86 -33.54 -21.03
N ALA A 506 -12.98 -33.23 -20.39
CA ALA A 506 -14.26 -33.93 -20.64
C ALA A 506 -14.74 -33.73 -22.09
N GLY A 507 -14.56 -32.53 -22.65
CA GLY A 507 -14.88 -32.22 -24.04
C GLY A 507 -14.04 -32.98 -25.05
N GLN A 508 -12.76 -33.26 -24.74
CA GLN A 508 -11.90 -34.10 -25.57
C GLN A 508 -12.42 -35.55 -25.61
N ALA A 509 -12.84 -36.11 -24.47
CA ALA A 509 -13.45 -37.43 -24.41
C ALA A 509 -14.76 -37.49 -25.23
N ALA A 510 -15.59 -36.45 -25.15
CA ALA A 510 -16.81 -36.35 -25.93
C ALA A 510 -16.54 -36.26 -27.45
N LYS A 511 -15.56 -35.45 -27.87
CA LYS A 511 -15.12 -35.35 -29.28
C LYS A 511 -14.52 -36.65 -29.83
N ALA A 512 -13.88 -37.46 -28.97
CA ALA A 512 -13.41 -38.78 -29.38
C ALA A 512 -14.58 -39.75 -29.68
N ALA A 513 -15.72 -39.58 -29.00
CA ALA A 513 -16.94 -40.37 -29.24
C ALA A 513 -17.76 -39.87 -30.44
N ALA A 514 -17.70 -38.57 -30.75
CA ALA A 514 -18.38 -37.91 -31.87
C ALA A 514 -17.45 -36.86 -32.54
N PRO A 515 -16.83 -37.14 -33.70
CA PRO A 515 -15.86 -36.24 -34.33
C PRO A 515 -16.44 -34.91 -34.83
N ASP A 516 -17.73 -34.89 -35.17
CA ASP A 516 -18.49 -33.72 -35.65
C ASP A 516 -19.05 -32.84 -34.51
N LEU A 517 -18.68 -33.15 -33.26
CA LEU A 517 -19.25 -32.56 -32.07
C LEU A 517 -18.83 -31.09 -31.87
N GLU A 518 -19.86 -30.24 -31.75
CA GLU A 518 -19.74 -28.88 -31.26
C GLU A 518 -20.03 -28.84 -29.76
N ILE A 519 -19.19 -28.12 -29.01
CA ILE A 519 -19.34 -27.99 -27.56
C ILE A 519 -19.50 -26.51 -27.24
N LEU A 520 -20.56 -26.16 -26.52
CA LEU A 520 -20.77 -24.83 -25.95
C LEU A 520 -20.85 -24.95 -24.45
N HIS A 521 -20.20 -24.04 -23.72
CA HIS A 521 -20.33 -23.94 -22.27
C HIS A 521 -20.64 -22.50 -21.84
N ALA A 522 -21.37 -22.37 -20.75
CA ALA A 522 -21.85 -21.09 -20.22
C ALA A 522 -22.02 -21.20 -18.71
N GLY A 523 -21.76 -20.10 -18.00
CA GLY A 523 -21.92 -20.06 -16.55
C GLY A 523 -21.09 -18.96 -15.91
N VAL A 524 -21.67 -18.29 -14.91
CA VAL A 524 -20.98 -17.27 -14.10
C VAL A 524 -19.66 -17.80 -13.49
N PRO A 525 -19.57 -19.08 -13.03
CA PRO A 525 -18.31 -19.64 -12.53
C PRO A 525 -17.14 -19.57 -13.52
N LEU A 526 -17.40 -19.76 -14.82
CA LEU A 526 -16.37 -19.74 -15.86
C LEU A 526 -15.82 -18.32 -16.08
N HIS A 527 -16.71 -17.32 -16.02
CA HIS A 527 -16.31 -15.91 -16.08
C HIS A 527 -15.51 -15.50 -14.84
N ALA A 528 -15.88 -16.00 -13.66
CA ALA A 528 -15.18 -15.73 -12.42
C ALA A 528 -13.77 -16.36 -12.40
N GLU A 529 -13.62 -17.60 -12.86
CA GLU A 529 -12.31 -18.25 -13.02
C GLU A 529 -11.44 -17.50 -14.02
N ALA A 530 -11.96 -17.18 -15.21
CA ALA A 530 -11.22 -16.44 -16.23
C ALA A 530 -10.72 -15.09 -15.71
N ALA A 531 -11.58 -14.35 -14.98
CA ALA A 531 -11.20 -13.10 -14.34
C ALA A 531 -10.13 -13.30 -13.25
N ALA A 532 -10.20 -14.37 -12.46
CA ALA A 532 -9.23 -14.67 -11.42
C ALA A 532 -7.85 -15.07 -11.99
N VAL A 533 -7.83 -15.91 -13.03
CA VAL A 533 -6.62 -16.30 -13.76
C VAL A 533 -5.96 -15.07 -14.39
N GLN A 534 -6.75 -14.21 -15.06
CA GLN A 534 -6.28 -12.96 -15.64
C GLN A 534 -5.70 -12.03 -14.56
N ALA A 535 -6.41 -11.83 -13.45
CA ALA A 535 -5.94 -11.01 -12.34
C ALA A 535 -4.62 -11.54 -11.77
N ASN A 536 -4.49 -12.86 -11.59
CA ASN A 536 -3.24 -13.47 -11.10
C ASN A 536 -2.07 -13.28 -12.08
N GLN A 537 -2.31 -13.42 -13.39
CA GLN A 537 -1.29 -13.16 -14.41
C GLN A 537 -0.85 -11.68 -14.42
N GLU A 538 -1.79 -10.74 -14.29
CA GLU A 538 -1.48 -9.31 -14.21
C GLU A 538 -0.70 -8.96 -12.93
N ILE A 539 -1.12 -9.50 -11.77
CA ILE A 539 -0.39 -9.33 -10.50
C ILE A 539 1.04 -9.87 -10.62
N ASN A 540 1.22 -11.04 -11.24
CA ASN A 540 2.53 -11.66 -11.36
C ASN A 540 3.44 -10.99 -12.39
N THR A 541 2.91 -10.50 -13.51
CA THR A 541 3.71 -9.86 -14.57
C THR A 541 3.93 -8.38 -14.31
N ILE A 542 2.87 -7.62 -14.08
CA ILE A 542 2.92 -6.16 -13.87
C ILE A 542 3.39 -5.87 -12.46
N GLY A 543 2.86 -6.54 -11.44
CA GLY A 543 3.17 -6.28 -10.03
C GLY A 543 4.63 -6.57 -9.67
N TRP A 544 5.11 -7.81 -9.88
CA TRP A 544 6.52 -8.14 -9.61
C TRP A 544 7.50 -7.41 -10.53
N GLY A 545 7.15 -7.22 -11.81
CA GLY A 545 7.96 -6.46 -12.75
C GLY A 545 8.15 -5.01 -12.30
N SER A 546 7.05 -4.37 -11.87
CA SER A 546 7.06 -3.02 -11.31
C SER A 546 7.90 -2.93 -10.03
N LEU A 547 7.67 -3.83 -9.07
CA LEU A 547 8.43 -3.85 -7.82
C LEU A 547 9.94 -4.02 -8.06
N ALA A 548 10.33 -4.95 -8.94
CA ALA A 548 11.72 -5.15 -9.31
C ALA A 548 12.32 -3.90 -9.97
N ALA A 549 11.55 -3.22 -10.83
CA ALA A 549 11.98 -1.98 -11.49
C ALA A 549 12.14 -0.82 -10.50
N VAL A 550 11.22 -0.65 -9.54
CA VAL A 550 11.31 0.37 -8.47
C VAL A 550 12.52 0.08 -7.57
N LEU A 551 12.71 -1.16 -7.14
CA LEU A 551 13.87 -1.56 -6.33
C LEU A 551 15.18 -1.31 -7.08
N LEU A 552 15.24 -1.63 -8.38
CA LEU A 552 16.40 -1.35 -9.22
C LEU A 552 16.64 0.16 -9.36
N LEU A 553 15.60 0.97 -9.57
CA LEU A 553 15.68 2.42 -9.69
C LEU A 553 16.23 3.06 -8.41
N VAL A 554 15.67 2.71 -7.25
CA VAL A 554 16.13 3.19 -5.94
C VAL A 554 17.57 2.71 -5.68
N TRP A 555 17.90 1.47 -6.03
CA TRP A 555 19.26 0.96 -5.93
C TRP A 555 20.24 1.72 -6.84
N LEU A 556 19.85 2.07 -8.08
CA LEU A 556 20.68 2.88 -8.98
C LEU A 556 20.90 4.30 -8.45
N ALA A 557 19.88 4.90 -7.82
CA ALA A 557 19.96 6.22 -7.23
C ALA A 557 20.91 6.27 -6.00
N PHE A 558 20.84 5.29 -5.10
CA PHE A 558 21.52 5.33 -3.80
C PHE A 558 22.67 4.31 -3.61
N ARG A 559 22.75 3.26 -4.44
CA ARG A 559 23.69 2.11 -4.38
C ARG A 559 23.93 1.55 -2.97
N SER A 560 22.88 1.51 -2.16
CA SER A 560 22.89 1.03 -0.78
C SER A 560 21.58 0.33 -0.47
N LEU A 561 21.63 -0.78 0.28
CA LEU A 561 20.44 -1.52 0.71
C LEU A 561 19.68 -0.80 1.84
N ARG A 562 20.34 0.10 2.58
CA ARG A 562 19.72 0.77 3.73
C ARG A 562 18.54 1.67 3.34
N PRO A 563 18.64 2.57 2.33
CA PRO A 563 17.51 3.35 1.86
C PRO A 563 16.33 2.47 1.45
N ILE A 564 16.59 1.38 0.72
CA ILE A 564 15.56 0.44 0.27
C ILE A 564 14.84 -0.18 1.48
N LEU A 565 15.59 -0.72 2.45
CA LEU A 565 15.01 -1.35 3.63
C LEU A 565 14.22 -0.36 4.50
N LEU A 566 14.71 0.87 4.66
CA LEU A 566 14.04 1.88 5.50
C LEU A 566 12.79 2.44 4.82
N VAL A 567 12.82 2.68 3.50
CA VAL A 567 11.63 3.06 2.72
C VAL A 567 10.60 1.94 2.74
N ALA A 568 11.01 0.70 2.45
CA ALA A 568 10.14 -0.47 2.52
C ALA A 568 9.53 -0.67 3.93
N ALA A 569 10.33 -0.48 4.99
CA ALA A 569 9.82 -0.54 6.36
C ALA A 569 8.77 0.53 6.63
N SER A 570 8.99 1.78 6.18
CA SER A 570 8.00 2.85 6.35
C SER A 570 6.69 2.57 5.59
N LEU A 571 6.79 1.96 4.40
CA LEU A 571 5.64 1.56 3.60
C LEU A 571 4.86 0.42 4.25
N LEU A 572 5.54 -0.64 4.70
CA LEU A 572 4.91 -1.78 5.39
C LEU A 572 4.23 -1.34 6.69
N ILE A 573 4.86 -0.45 7.45
CA ILE A 573 4.26 0.14 8.65
C ILE A 573 3.04 0.99 8.27
N GLY A 574 3.13 1.80 7.22
CA GLY A 574 2.01 2.56 6.68
C GLY A 574 0.82 1.67 6.35
N CYS A 575 1.03 0.63 5.54
CA CYS A 575 0.00 -0.33 5.15
C CYS A 575 -0.56 -1.12 6.35
N GLY A 576 0.28 -1.53 7.29
CA GLY A 576 -0.14 -2.24 8.50
C GLY A 576 -1.04 -1.38 9.40
N VAL A 577 -0.66 -0.13 9.66
CA VAL A 577 -1.47 0.81 10.44
C VAL A 577 -2.76 1.17 9.71
N ALA A 578 -2.69 1.41 8.40
CA ALA A 578 -3.87 1.65 7.57
C ALA A 578 -4.87 0.49 7.64
N LEU A 579 -4.39 -0.74 7.53
CA LEU A 579 -5.22 -1.93 7.63
C LEU A 579 -5.85 -2.06 9.02
N ALA A 580 -5.08 -1.90 10.09
CA ALA A 580 -5.57 -1.96 11.46
C ALA A 580 -6.69 -0.93 11.72
N VAL A 581 -6.48 0.33 11.30
CA VAL A 581 -7.46 1.41 11.48
C VAL A 581 -8.68 1.22 10.57
N THR A 582 -8.51 0.73 9.35
CA THR A 582 -9.64 0.50 8.45
C THR A 582 -10.53 -0.63 8.97
N VAL A 583 -9.95 -1.72 9.49
CA VAL A 583 -10.71 -2.79 10.17
C VAL A 583 -11.43 -2.24 11.40
N LEU A 584 -10.80 -1.35 12.19
CA LEU A 584 -11.45 -0.72 13.35
C LEU A 584 -12.68 0.13 12.99
N VAL A 585 -12.66 0.81 11.84
CA VAL A 585 -13.74 1.71 11.43
C VAL A 585 -14.85 0.98 10.68
N PHE A 586 -14.51 0.00 9.84
CA PHE A 586 -15.44 -0.65 8.92
C PHE A 586 -15.74 -2.12 9.25
N ASP A 587 -15.13 -2.70 10.28
CA ASP A 587 -15.25 -4.10 10.74
C ASP A 587 -14.73 -5.16 9.76
N LYS A 588 -14.89 -4.94 8.45
CA LYS A 588 -14.34 -5.71 7.33
C LYS A 588 -13.65 -4.79 6.33
N VAL A 589 -12.60 -5.30 5.68
CA VAL A 589 -11.86 -4.60 4.62
C VAL A 589 -11.97 -5.39 3.33
N HIS A 590 -12.36 -4.74 2.24
CA HIS A 590 -12.44 -5.40 0.95
C HIS A 590 -11.04 -5.63 0.33
N VAL A 591 -10.85 -6.73 -0.42
CA VAL A 591 -9.57 -7.03 -1.09
C VAL A 591 -9.09 -5.89 -2.00
N LEU A 592 -9.99 -5.33 -2.82
CA LEU A 592 -9.65 -4.17 -3.67
C LEU A 592 -9.21 -2.94 -2.86
N THR A 593 -9.76 -2.72 -1.66
CA THR A 593 -9.26 -1.66 -0.76
C THR A 593 -7.82 -1.94 -0.36
N LEU A 594 -7.47 -3.20 -0.06
CA LEU A 594 -6.11 -3.56 0.31
C LEU A 594 -5.14 -3.36 -0.86
N VAL A 595 -5.50 -3.81 -2.07
CA VAL A 595 -4.66 -3.69 -3.27
C VAL A 595 -4.48 -2.22 -3.65
N PHE A 596 -5.57 -1.49 -3.93
CA PHE A 596 -5.47 -0.08 -4.33
C PHE A 596 -4.98 0.80 -3.19
N GLY A 597 -5.44 0.56 -1.97
CA GLY A 597 -5.01 1.30 -0.78
C GLY A 597 -3.51 1.14 -0.54
N ALA A 598 -2.96 -0.08 -0.60
CA ALA A 598 -1.52 -0.30 -0.46
C ALA A 598 -0.72 0.37 -1.58
N SER A 599 -1.20 0.31 -2.83
CA SER A 599 -0.57 1.04 -3.93
C SER A 599 -0.59 2.56 -3.70
N LEU A 600 -1.70 3.12 -3.19
CA LEU A 600 -1.83 4.55 -2.89
C LEU A 600 -0.93 4.98 -1.73
N VAL A 601 -0.77 4.12 -0.72
CA VAL A 601 0.23 4.30 0.35
C VAL A 601 1.64 4.24 -0.21
N GLY A 602 1.85 3.54 -1.34
CA GLY A 602 3.08 3.52 -2.15
C GLY A 602 3.66 4.91 -2.40
N VAL A 603 2.82 5.91 -2.66
CA VAL A 603 3.23 7.32 -2.87
C VAL A 603 4.01 7.89 -1.67
N ALA A 604 3.77 7.38 -0.45
CA ALA A 604 4.52 7.81 0.72
C ALA A 604 6.01 7.45 0.68
N GLU A 605 6.44 6.59 -0.25
CA GLU A 605 7.86 6.31 -0.50
C GLU A 605 8.66 7.58 -0.85
N ASP A 606 7.99 8.57 -1.45
CA ASP A 606 8.57 9.86 -1.82
C ASP A 606 9.17 10.56 -0.60
N TYR A 607 8.55 10.47 0.58
CA TYR A 607 9.08 11.06 1.81
C TYR A 607 10.47 10.51 2.15
N GLY A 608 10.65 9.20 1.99
CA GLY A 608 11.91 8.55 2.23
C GLY A 608 12.93 8.84 1.12
N ILE A 609 12.51 8.83 -0.14
CA ILE A 609 13.37 9.20 -1.28
C ILE A 609 13.88 10.64 -1.12
N HIS A 610 13.02 11.58 -0.74
CA HIS A 610 13.39 12.97 -0.45
C HIS A 610 14.39 13.10 0.69
N TRP A 611 14.19 12.34 1.78
CA TRP A 611 15.16 12.27 2.88
C TRP A 611 16.54 11.81 2.37
N PHE A 612 16.60 10.68 1.65
CA PHE A 612 17.87 10.11 1.22
C PHE A 612 18.55 10.91 0.10
N ALA A 613 17.79 11.54 -0.80
CA ALA A 613 18.33 12.41 -1.84
C ALA A 613 19.00 13.64 -1.22
N SER A 614 18.32 14.29 -0.26
CA SER A 614 18.88 15.45 0.44
C SER A 614 20.09 15.07 1.32
N ARG A 615 20.11 13.84 1.85
CA ARG A 615 21.26 13.29 2.59
C ARG A 615 22.48 12.99 1.72
N GLN A 616 22.35 12.82 0.41
CA GLN A 616 23.51 12.75 -0.50
C GLN A 616 24.24 14.10 -0.60
N ALA A 617 23.53 15.22 -0.37
CA ALA A 617 24.07 16.57 -0.48
C ALA A 617 24.65 17.12 0.86
N GLU A 618 24.26 16.56 2.02
CA GLU A 618 24.72 17.03 3.34
C GLU A 618 25.44 15.94 4.19
N PRO A 619 26.54 16.29 4.91
CA PRO A 619 27.26 15.35 5.77
C PRO A 619 26.46 14.84 6.99
N ALA A 620 26.89 13.68 7.54
CA ALA A 620 26.17 12.90 8.56
C ALA A 620 25.89 13.62 9.89
N ASP A 621 26.61 14.69 10.19
CA ASP A 621 26.48 15.50 11.41
C ASP A 621 25.26 16.43 11.42
N ARG A 622 24.53 16.55 10.29
CA ARG A 622 23.42 17.50 10.10
C ARG A 622 22.01 16.92 10.04
N ARG A 623 21.81 15.61 10.26
CA ARG A 623 20.48 14.92 10.11
C ARG A 623 19.30 15.64 10.76
N TRP A 624 19.49 16.16 11.98
CA TRP A 624 18.43 16.86 12.72
C TRP A 624 18.14 18.28 12.21
N LYS A 625 19.13 18.90 11.57
CA LYS A 625 18.97 20.19 10.90
C LYS A 625 18.26 19.97 9.55
N LEU A 626 18.66 18.93 8.83
CA LEU A 626 18.00 18.50 7.60
C LEU A 626 16.53 18.17 7.83
N LEU A 627 16.20 17.37 8.87
CA LEU A 627 14.80 17.07 9.21
C LEU A 627 13.98 18.35 9.42
N ARG A 628 14.50 19.32 10.17
CA ARG A 628 13.81 20.59 10.42
C ARG A 628 13.63 21.43 9.17
N HIS A 629 14.51 21.28 8.19
CA HIS A 629 14.41 21.96 6.90
C HIS A 629 13.38 21.29 5.97
N LEU A 630 13.33 19.96 5.95
CA LEU A 630 12.41 19.18 5.13
C LEU A 630 10.98 19.14 5.69
N LEU A 631 10.81 19.24 7.02
CA LEU A 631 9.53 19.03 7.69
C LEU A 631 8.38 19.91 7.19
N PRO A 632 8.55 21.23 6.92
CA PRO A 632 7.46 22.05 6.39
C PRO A 632 6.94 21.57 5.04
N GLY A 633 7.82 21.19 4.12
CA GLY A 633 7.46 20.69 2.79
C GLY A 633 6.83 19.31 2.84
N LEU A 634 7.42 18.40 3.61
CA LEU A 634 6.86 17.06 3.78
C LEU A 634 5.47 17.12 4.45
N TRP A 635 5.26 18.01 5.43
CA TRP A 635 3.95 18.19 6.05
C TRP A 635 2.93 18.78 5.08
N LEU A 636 3.35 19.73 4.24
CA LEU A 636 2.48 20.30 3.23
C LEU A 636 2.10 19.26 2.18
N ALA A 637 3.04 18.45 1.70
CA ALA A 637 2.81 17.34 0.79
C ALA A 637 1.84 16.29 1.37
N LEU A 638 2.02 15.93 2.65
CA LEU A 638 1.06 15.08 3.36
C LEU A 638 -0.33 15.73 3.43
N LEU A 639 -0.42 17.02 3.78
CA LEU A 639 -1.68 17.72 3.90
C LEU A 639 -2.42 17.81 2.54
N THR A 640 -1.71 18.13 1.45
CA THR A 640 -2.31 18.25 0.12
C THR A 640 -2.80 16.89 -0.40
N SER A 641 -1.99 15.84 -0.23
CA SER A 641 -2.38 14.47 -0.58
C SER A 641 -3.53 13.95 0.30
N ALA A 642 -3.50 14.22 1.61
CA ALA A 642 -4.58 13.85 2.51
C ALA A 642 -5.90 14.56 2.17
N LEU A 643 -5.87 15.85 1.80
CA LEU A 643 -7.07 16.58 1.35
C LEU A 643 -7.65 15.99 0.06
N ALA A 644 -6.79 15.62 -0.90
CA ALA A 644 -7.23 14.97 -2.13
C ALA A 644 -7.89 13.61 -1.87
N TYR A 645 -7.32 12.78 -0.98
CA TYR A 645 -7.91 11.50 -0.59
C TYR A 645 -9.15 11.64 0.31
N LEU A 646 -9.21 12.63 1.20
CA LEU A 646 -10.40 12.89 2.00
C LEU A 646 -11.57 13.33 1.13
N ALA A 647 -11.32 14.13 0.08
CA ALA A 647 -12.34 14.47 -0.91
C ALA A 647 -12.91 13.21 -1.56
N LEU A 648 -12.07 12.20 -1.82
CA LEU A 648 -12.53 10.91 -2.33
C LEU A 648 -13.40 10.15 -1.30
N GLY A 649 -13.06 10.22 -0.02
CA GLY A 649 -13.80 9.59 1.07
C GLY A 649 -15.17 10.21 1.36
N LEU A 650 -15.53 11.34 0.73
CA LEU A 650 -16.87 11.93 0.80
C LEU A 650 -17.86 11.27 -0.18
N ALA A 651 -17.38 10.49 -1.15
CA ALA A 651 -18.24 9.78 -2.06
C ALA A 651 -19.07 8.73 -1.29
N PRO A 652 -20.39 8.60 -1.55
CA PRO A 652 -21.22 7.58 -0.92
C PRO A 652 -20.99 6.18 -1.52
N PHE A 653 -19.73 5.80 -1.72
CA PHE A 653 -19.31 4.50 -2.26
C PHE A 653 -18.41 3.81 -1.21
N PRO A 654 -18.89 2.74 -0.53
CA PRO A 654 -18.18 2.12 0.59
C PRO A 654 -16.71 1.80 0.27
N GLY A 655 -16.43 1.24 -0.91
CA GLY A 655 -15.07 0.92 -1.35
C GLY A 655 -14.12 2.12 -1.39
N LEU A 656 -14.59 3.26 -1.90
CA LEU A 656 -13.78 4.48 -2.03
C LEU A 656 -13.57 5.14 -0.67
N ARG A 657 -14.55 5.04 0.24
CA ARG A 657 -14.42 5.52 1.63
C ARG A 657 -13.38 4.73 2.40
N GLN A 658 -13.41 3.40 2.28
CA GLN A 658 -12.38 2.54 2.86
C GLN A 658 -11.00 2.86 2.27
N MET A 659 -10.91 2.99 0.94
CA MET A 659 -9.64 3.31 0.27
C MET A 659 -9.10 4.68 0.69
N ALA A 660 -9.94 5.70 0.76
CA ALA A 660 -9.56 7.02 1.23
C ALA A 660 -9.03 7.00 2.67
N LEU A 661 -9.74 6.32 3.59
CA LEU A 661 -9.27 6.18 4.98
C LEU A 661 -7.94 5.42 5.03
N PHE A 662 -7.86 4.29 4.33
CA PHE A 662 -6.65 3.46 4.25
C PHE A 662 -5.46 4.29 3.77
N SER A 663 -5.62 5.03 2.67
CA SER A 663 -4.56 5.84 2.08
C SER A 663 -4.13 7.00 2.97
N VAL A 664 -5.07 7.75 3.58
CA VAL A 664 -4.74 8.89 4.46
C VAL A 664 -4.02 8.42 5.71
N VAL A 665 -4.53 7.37 6.36
CA VAL A 665 -3.91 6.81 7.57
C VAL A 665 -2.55 6.21 7.23
N GLY A 666 -2.43 5.50 6.11
CA GLY A 666 -1.18 4.90 5.67
C GLY A 666 -0.12 5.94 5.32
N LEU A 667 -0.48 7.01 4.58
CA LEU A 667 0.42 8.14 4.29
C LEU A 667 0.89 8.80 5.59
N ALA A 668 -0.03 9.08 6.52
CA ALA A 668 0.29 9.68 7.80
C ALA A 668 1.23 8.78 8.63
N ALA A 669 0.96 7.48 8.69
CA ALA A 669 1.80 6.52 9.42
C ALA A 669 3.20 6.35 8.78
N ALA A 670 3.29 6.31 7.45
CA ALA A 670 4.56 6.29 6.74
C ALA A 670 5.37 7.58 6.99
N PHE A 671 4.72 8.76 6.89
CA PHE A 671 5.29 10.06 7.21
C PHE A 671 5.82 10.13 8.65
N LEU A 672 5.03 9.71 9.64
CA LEU A 672 5.44 9.67 11.04
C LEU A 672 6.64 8.73 11.25
N THR A 673 6.67 7.60 10.55
CA THR A 673 7.81 6.67 10.59
C THR A 673 9.09 7.30 10.05
N VAL A 674 9.01 8.03 8.93
CA VAL A 674 10.16 8.78 8.39
C VAL A 674 10.66 9.80 9.42
N ILE A 675 9.77 10.58 10.02
CA ILE A 675 10.16 11.64 10.98
C ILE A 675 10.74 11.08 12.26
N PHE A 676 10.11 10.05 12.82
CA PHE A 676 10.46 9.53 14.14
C PHE A 676 11.63 8.56 14.12
N TRP A 677 11.81 7.78 13.05
CA TRP A 677 12.81 6.70 13.03
C TRP A 677 13.99 6.95 12.08
N PHE A 678 13.81 7.58 10.91
CA PHE A 678 14.91 7.73 9.95
C PHE A 678 16.12 8.49 10.53
N PRO A 679 15.97 9.60 11.29
CA PRO A 679 17.11 10.29 11.88
C PRO A 679 17.98 9.42 12.81
N TRP A 680 17.39 8.36 13.38
CA TRP A 680 18.07 7.42 14.28
C TRP A 680 18.69 6.25 13.51
N LEU A 681 17.94 5.67 12.57
CA LEU A 681 18.32 4.45 11.86
C LEU A 681 19.25 4.71 10.67
N ASP A 682 19.20 5.91 10.09
CA ASP A 682 20.12 6.34 9.03
C ASP A 682 21.49 6.71 9.64
N GLY A 683 22.29 5.71 10.00
CA GLY A 683 23.58 5.86 10.69
C GLY A 683 24.82 6.15 9.81
N GLY A 684 24.72 6.07 8.48
CA GLY A 684 25.87 6.04 7.56
C GLY A 684 26.09 7.28 6.68
N GLU A 685 27.13 7.23 5.84
CA GLU A 685 27.30 8.12 4.69
C GLU A 685 26.57 7.54 3.48
N ILE A 686 25.79 8.36 2.78
CA ILE A 686 25.11 7.96 1.55
C ILE A 686 25.96 8.48 0.40
N ARG A 687 26.43 7.57 -0.45
CA ARG A 687 27.33 7.90 -1.55
C ARG A 687 26.57 8.64 -2.65
N THR A 688 27.17 9.71 -3.17
CA THR A 688 26.70 10.34 -4.41
C THR A 688 27.00 9.42 -5.60
N THR A 689 25.99 9.00 -6.35
CA THR A 689 26.15 8.09 -7.50
C THR A 689 26.26 8.87 -8.82
N ARG A 690 26.91 8.28 -9.85
CA ARG A 690 26.97 8.89 -11.20
C ARG A 690 25.57 9.09 -11.79
N PHE A 691 24.67 8.15 -11.54
CA PHE A 691 23.27 8.23 -11.98
C PHE A 691 22.55 9.39 -11.29
N ALA A 692 22.69 9.52 -9.96
CA ALA A 692 22.11 10.63 -9.20
C ALA A 692 22.62 12.01 -9.66
N GLN A 693 23.93 12.13 -9.92
CA GLN A 693 24.52 13.37 -10.43
C GLN A 693 24.03 13.69 -11.85
N TRP A 694 24.02 12.70 -12.75
CA TRP A 694 23.51 12.88 -14.10
C TRP A 694 22.05 13.36 -14.09
N LEU A 695 21.20 12.69 -13.30
CA LEU A 695 19.78 13.02 -13.21
C LEU A 695 19.55 14.39 -12.55
N GLY A 696 20.24 14.69 -11.45
CA GLY A 696 20.18 16.00 -10.78
C GLY A 696 20.58 17.16 -11.70
N ASN A 697 21.63 16.99 -12.50
CA ASN A 697 22.14 18.01 -13.43
C ASN A 697 21.21 18.25 -14.64
N THR A 698 20.26 17.34 -14.93
CA THR A 698 19.27 17.60 -15.99
C THR A 698 18.40 18.81 -15.68
N LEU A 699 18.24 19.16 -14.39
CA LEU A 699 17.48 20.32 -13.94
C LEU A 699 18.00 21.62 -14.58
N GLU A 700 19.30 21.76 -14.83
CA GLU A 700 19.88 22.97 -15.44
C GLU A 700 19.55 23.08 -16.94
N ARG A 701 19.30 21.95 -17.61
CA ARG A 701 18.96 21.91 -19.04
C ARG A 701 17.51 22.28 -19.33
N PHE A 702 16.62 22.19 -18.34
CA PHE A 702 15.21 22.55 -18.51
C PHE A 702 15.02 24.08 -18.62
N PRO A 703 14.31 24.57 -19.65
CA PRO A 703 14.03 25.99 -19.79
C PRO A 703 13.18 26.50 -18.62
N ARG A 704 13.34 27.78 -18.26
CA ARG A 704 12.56 28.43 -17.20
C ARG A 704 11.63 29.45 -17.83
N LEU A 705 10.33 29.33 -17.61
CA LEU A 705 9.35 30.32 -18.07
C LEU A 705 9.44 31.57 -17.19
N HIS A 706 10.19 32.58 -17.65
CA HIS A 706 10.34 33.87 -16.97
C HIS A 706 9.48 34.96 -17.63
N GLY A 707 8.67 35.65 -16.83
CA GLY A 707 7.83 36.76 -17.28
C GLY A 707 6.45 36.34 -17.79
N ARG A 708 5.57 37.33 -17.98
CA ARG A 708 4.15 37.09 -18.32
C ARG A 708 3.94 36.49 -19.72
N ARG A 709 4.75 36.90 -20.71
CA ARG A 709 4.60 36.48 -22.12
C ARG A 709 4.83 34.98 -22.37
N PRO A 710 5.98 34.38 -22.02
CA PRO A 710 6.22 32.96 -22.31
C PRO A 710 5.29 32.04 -21.49
N VAL A 711 4.93 32.43 -20.27
CA VAL A 711 3.90 31.72 -19.48
C VAL A 711 2.55 31.77 -20.18
N ALA A 712 2.11 32.94 -20.67
CA ALA A 712 0.85 33.07 -21.38
C ALA A 712 0.81 32.27 -22.69
N ILE A 713 1.91 32.25 -23.46
CA ILE A 713 2.01 31.45 -24.69
C ILE A 713 1.90 29.97 -24.35
N PHE A 714 2.66 29.48 -23.36
CA PHE A 714 2.61 28.10 -22.93
C PHE A 714 1.20 27.69 -22.47
N LEU A 715 0.57 28.49 -21.60
CA LEU A 715 -0.78 28.24 -21.12
C LEU A 715 -1.81 28.30 -22.26
N GLY A 716 -1.65 29.20 -23.23
CA GLY A 716 -2.52 29.30 -24.40
C GLY A 716 -2.43 28.07 -25.29
N VAL A 717 -1.22 27.57 -25.58
CA VAL A 717 -1.01 26.34 -26.35
C VAL A 717 -1.57 25.13 -25.60
N ALA A 718 -1.29 25.01 -24.30
CA ALA A 718 -1.81 23.92 -23.49
C ALA A 718 -3.35 23.93 -23.46
N ALA A 719 -3.97 25.11 -23.28
CA ALA A 719 -5.41 25.28 -23.31
C ALA A 719 -6.02 24.89 -24.66
N LEU A 720 -5.38 25.25 -25.78
CA LEU A 720 -5.83 24.89 -27.12
C LEU A 720 -5.81 23.37 -27.33
N VAL A 721 -4.70 22.70 -26.98
CA VAL A 721 -4.57 21.25 -27.09
C VAL A 721 -5.59 20.53 -26.21
N SER A 722 -5.73 20.97 -24.95
CA SER A 722 -6.75 20.45 -24.04
C SER A 722 -8.16 20.65 -24.59
N ALA A 723 -8.49 21.81 -25.13
CA ALA A 723 -9.82 22.08 -25.69
C ALA A 723 -10.16 21.19 -26.88
N ILE A 724 -9.22 20.98 -27.82
CA ILE A 724 -9.41 20.09 -28.98
C ILE A 724 -9.63 18.65 -28.51
N GLY A 725 -8.83 18.18 -27.56
CA GLY A 725 -8.94 16.82 -27.05
C GLY A 725 -10.22 16.60 -26.22
N ILE A 726 -10.54 17.51 -25.31
CA ILE A 726 -11.76 17.45 -24.48
C ILE A 726 -13.02 17.50 -25.37
N ALA A 727 -13.02 18.26 -26.47
CA ALA A 727 -14.14 18.28 -27.41
C ALA A 727 -14.41 16.92 -28.09
N ARG A 728 -13.40 16.04 -28.16
CA ARG A 728 -13.53 14.66 -28.68
C ARG A 728 -13.79 13.62 -27.59
N LEU A 729 -13.76 14.02 -26.32
CA LEU A 729 -13.88 13.10 -25.20
C LEU A 729 -15.34 12.66 -25.01
N GLN A 730 -15.58 11.36 -25.07
CA GLN A 730 -16.88 10.75 -24.80
C GLN A 730 -16.86 10.06 -23.43
N SER A 731 -17.97 10.11 -22.69
CA SER A 731 -18.09 9.36 -21.43
C SER A 731 -18.66 7.97 -21.66
N ASN A 732 -18.10 6.97 -20.98
CA ASN A 732 -18.66 5.62 -20.95
C ASN A 732 -18.92 5.21 -19.50
N ASP A 733 -20.21 5.08 -19.16
CA ASP A 733 -20.66 4.71 -17.83
C ASP A 733 -21.28 3.29 -17.83
N ASP A 734 -21.19 2.52 -18.93
CA ASP A 734 -21.77 1.16 -19.03
C ASP A 734 -20.98 0.17 -18.17
N LEU A 735 -21.66 -0.50 -17.23
CA LEU A 735 -21.07 -1.53 -16.36
C LEU A 735 -20.42 -2.67 -17.17
N ARG A 736 -21.00 -3.04 -18.32
CA ARG A 736 -20.48 -4.12 -19.17
C ARG A 736 -19.09 -3.81 -19.71
N SER A 737 -18.77 -2.53 -19.88
CA SER A 737 -17.43 -2.09 -20.30
C SER A 737 -16.36 -2.27 -19.23
N LEU A 738 -16.76 -2.52 -17.97
CA LEU A 738 -15.86 -2.74 -16.84
C LEU A 738 -15.57 -4.23 -16.59
N GLN A 739 -16.33 -5.14 -17.20
CA GLN A 739 -16.11 -6.58 -17.09
C GLN A 739 -15.06 -7.04 -18.12
N SER A 740 -14.03 -7.75 -17.65
CA SER A 740 -12.98 -8.34 -18.50
C SER A 740 -13.27 -9.80 -18.84
N SER A 741 -14.51 -10.11 -19.21
CA SER A 741 -14.83 -11.48 -19.66
C SER A 741 -14.21 -11.75 -21.04
N PRO A 742 -13.56 -12.91 -21.26
CA PRO A 742 -13.06 -13.28 -22.57
C PRO A 742 -14.16 -13.19 -23.64
N PRO A 743 -13.91 -12.55 -24.80
CA PRO A 743 -14.92 -12.40 -25.86
C PRO A 743 -15.50 -13.74 -26.33
N ALA A 744 -14.68 -14.81 -26.32
CA ALA A 744 -15.11 -16.15 -26.66
C ALA A 744 -16.15 -16.71 -25.67
N LEU A 745 -15.93 -16.54 -24.36
CA LEU A 745 -16.90 -16.97 -23.34
C LEU A 745 -18.19 -16.16 -23.42
N MET A 746 -18.11 -14.84 -23.66
CA MET A 746 -19.31 -14.02 -23.88
C MET A 746 -20.09 -14.46 -25.13
N ALA A 747 -19.40 -14.76 -26.23
CA ALA A 747 -20.05 -15.24 -27.46
C ALA A 747 -20.73 -16.60 -27.25
N GLN A 748 -20.08 -17.53 -26.53
CA GLN A 748 -20.69 -18.82 -26.17
C GLN A 748 -21.89 -18.64 -25.23
N GLN A 749 -21.79 -17.79 -24.21
CA GLN A 749 -22.90 -17.47 -23.30
C GLN A 749 -24.11 -16.90 -24.08
N ILE A 750 -23.89 -15.96 -25.00
CA ILE A 750 -24.95 -15.38 -25.83
C ILE A 750 -25.59 -16.47 -26.70
N ARG A 751 -24.80 -17.27 -27.42
CA ARG A 751 -25.32 -18.31 -28.31
C ARG A 751 -26.06 -19.41 -27.54
N LEU A 752 -25.53 -19.85 -26.40
CA LEU A 752 -26.19 -20.81 -25.52
C LEU A 752 -27.50 -20.25 -24.95
N SER A 753 -27.54 -18.97 -24.57
CA SER A 753 -28.77 -18.31 -24.12
C SER A 753 -29.83 -18.23 -25.23
N GLN A 754 -29.42 -18.03 -26.50
CA GLN A 754 -30.31 -18.05 -27.66
C GLN A 754 -30.85 -19.46 -27.97
N LEU A 755 -30.00 -20.50 -27.89
CA LEU A 755 -30.39 -21.89 -28.15
C LEU A 755 -31.34 -22.46 -27.09
N LEU A 756 -31.11 -22.14 -25.81
CA LEU A 756 -31.90 -22.63 -24.68
C LEU A 756 -33.04 -21.69 -24.27
N GLY A 757 -33.19 -20.55 -24.95
CA GLY A 757 -34.14 -19.51 -24.61
C GLY A 757 -34.01 -19.10 -23.14
N MET A 758 -32.79 -18.99 -22.60
CA MET A 758 -32.58 -18.66 -21.19
C MET A 758 -32.74 -17.15 -20.98
N PRO A 759 -33.58 -16.72 -20.03
CA PRO A 759 -33.78 -15.31 -19.75
C PRO A 759 -32.58 -14.71 -19.00
N SER A 760 -32.40 -13.40 -19.15
CA SER A 760 -31.33 -12.64 -18.48
C SER A 760 -31.64 -12.47 -16.98
N PRO A 761 -30.76 -12.91 -16.05
CA PRO A 761 -30.96 -12.69 -14.62
C PRO A 761 -30.82 -11.23 -14.19
N ALA A 762 -30.34 -10.35 -15.08
CA ALA A 762 -30.17 -8.93 -14.77
C ALA A 762 -31.42 -8.08 -15.09
N GLN A 763 -32.37 -8.61 -15.87
CA GLN A 763 -33.53 -7.89 -16.37
C GLN A 763 -34.79 -8.75 -16.21
N PHE A 764 -35.70 -8.29 -15.36
CA PHE A 764 -36.89 -9.06 -14.98
C PHE A 764 -38.01 -8.15 -14.46
N TYR A 765 -39.22 -8.68 -14.34
CA TYR A 765 -40.28 -8.03 -13.58
C TYR A 765 -40.32 -8.56 -12.16
N LEU A 766 -40.35 -7.65 -11.21
CA LEU A 766 -40.66 -7.93 -9.82
C LEU A 766 -42.17 -7.82 -9.63
N VAL A 767 -42.80 -8.90 -9.16
CA VAL A 767 -44.23 -8.93 -8.83
C VAL A 767 -44.36 -9.10 -7.32
N GLN A 768 -45.19 -8.26 -6.71
CA GLN A 768 -45.43 -8.23 -5.27
C GLN A 768 -46.92 -8.45 -4.97
N GLY A 769 -47.23 -9.17 -3.91
CA GLY A 769 -48.59 -9.37 -3.39
C GLY A 769 -48.62 -9.44 -1.87
N SER A 770 -49.77 -9.17 -1.25
CA SER A 770 -49.97 -9.38 0.20
C SER A 770 -49.94 -10.85 0.59
N ASP A 771 -50.34 -11.73 -0.33
CA ASP A 771 -50.38 -13.17 -0.18
C ASP A 771 -50.10 -13.87 -1.53
N ALA A 772 -49.99 -15.20 -1.50
CA ALA A 772 -49.73 -16.01 -2.69
C ALA A 772 -50.82 -15.88 -3.77
N ALA A 773 -52.09 -15.67 -3.38
CA ALA A 773 -53.19 -15.57 -4.33
C ALA A 773 -53.15 -14.23 -5.09
N GLN A 774 -52.96 -13.12 -4.38
CA GLN A 774 -52.83 -11.80 -4.99
C GLN A 774 -51.56 -11.71 -5.86
N LEU A 775 -50.45 -12.31 -5.41
CA LEU A 775 -49.21 -12.37 -6.19
C LEU A 775 -49.43 -13.03 -7.55
N LEU A 776 -50.02 -14.23 -7.56
CA LEU A 776 -50.31 -14.96 -8.80
C LEU A 776 -51.31 -14.23 -9.70
N GLN A 777 -52.31 -13.54 -9.12
CA GLN A 777 -53.26 -12.72 -9.91
C GLN A 777 -52.58 -11.54 -10.61
N ARG A 778 -51.66 -10.84 -9.92
CA ARG A 778 -50.87 -9.75 -10.51
C ARG A 778 -49.93 -10.25 -11.59
N GLU A 779 -49.32 -11.41 -11.36
CA GLU A 779 -48.47 -12.07 -12.35
C GLU A 779 -49.28 -12.52 -13.59
N GLU A 780 -50.49 -13.06 -13.42
CA GLU A 780 -51.41 -13.37 -14.53
C GLU A 780 -51.77 -12.12 -15.36
N ALA A 781 -51.99 -10.97 -14.71
CA ALA A 781 -52.28 -9.71 -15.41
C ALA A 781 -51.08 -9.24 -16.24
N LEU A 782 -49.86 -9.38 -15.70
CA LEU A 782 -48.62 -9.10 -16.42
C LEU A 782 -48.41 -10.05 -17.60
N THR A 783 -48.50 -11.37 -17.37
CA THR A 783 -48.28 -12.39 -18.41
C THR A 783 -49.27 -12.28 -19.55
N THR A 784 -50.50 -11.81 -19.30
CA THR A 784 -51.47 -11.50 -20.37
C THR A 784 -50.93 -10.44 -21.33
N ARG A 785 -50.38 -9.33 -20.81
CA ARG A 785 -49.73 -8.29 -21.64
C ARG A 785 -48.46 -8.79 -22.33
N LEU A 786 -47.65 -9.58 -21.62
CA LEU A 786 -46.41 -10.14 -22.20
C LEU A 786 -46.71 -11.12 -23.34
N ARG A 787 -47.79 -11.91 -23.23
CA ARG A 787 -48.20 -12.85 -24.27
C ARG A 787 -48.62 -12.15 -25.56
N GLU A 788 -49.32 -11.02 -25.47
CA GLU A 788 -49.60 -10.17 -26.64
C GLU A 788 -48.30 -9.72 -27.31
N LEU A 789 -47.32 -9.26 -26.51
CA LEU A 789 -46.01 -8.86 -27.03
C LEU A 789 -45.22 -10.04 -27.64
N THR A 790 -45.33 -11.25 -27.08
CA THR A 790 -44.72 -12.46 -27.64
C THR A 790 -45.37 -12.86 -28.96
N ASN A 791 -46.71 -12.82 -29.03
CA ASN A 791 -47.46 -13.14 -30.25
C ASN A 791 -47.17 -12.15 -31.39
N ASP A 792 -47.04 -10.86 -31.07
CA ASP A 792 -46.61 -9.81 -32.00
C ASP A 792 -45.11 -9.89 -32.35
N LYS A 793 -44.39 -10.88 -31.81
CA LYS A 793 -42.94 -11.05 -31.95
C LYS A 793 -42.17 -9.81 -31.52
N ARG A 794 -42.64 -9.04 -30.53
CA ARG A 794 -41.95 -7.87 -29.94
C ARG A 794 -40.97 -8.24 -28.84
N ILE A 795 -41.13 -9.41 -28.24
CA ILE A 795 -40.18 -10.05 -27.31
C ILE A 795 -39.98 -11.52 -27.71
N GLY A 796 -38.88 -12.15 -27.29
CA GLY A 796 -38.62 -13.56 -27.63
C GLY A 796 -39.51 -14.55 -26.87
N GLY A 797 -39.89 -14.21 -25.65
CA GLY A 797 -40.64 -15.07 -24.74
C GLY A 797 -40.61 -14.53 -23.31
N TYR A 798 -41.28 -15.22 -22.40
CA TYR A 798 -41.21 -14.93 -20.97
C TYR A 798 -41.41 -16.21 -20.16
N ARG A 799 -40.93 -16.21 -18.91
CA ARG A 799 -41.11 -17.30 -17.94
C ARG A 799 -41.74 -16.75 -16.67
N ALA A 800 -42.89 -17.29 -16.32
CA ALA A 800 -43.67 -16.91 -15.15
C ALA A 800 -44.07 -18.17 -14.37
N ILE A 801 -44.10 -18.09 -13.05
CA ILE A 801 -44.60 -19.21 -12.23
C ILE A 801 -46.12 -19.34 -12.37
N SER A 802 -46.83 -18.26 -12.72
CA SER A 802 -48.28 -18.28 -12.93
C SER A 802 -48.73 -19.14 -14.12
N ASP A 803 -47.86 -19.41 -15.09
CA ASP A 803 -48.19 -20.30 -16.22
C ASP A 803 -48.27 -21.78 -15.76
N TRP A 804 -47.54 -22.14 -14.71
CA TRP A 804 -47.49 -23.49 -14.10
C TRP A 804 -48.40 -23.62 -12.88
N LEU A 805 -48.52 -22.54 -12.10
CA LEU A 805 -49.36 -22.44 -10.92
C LEU A 805 -50.34 -21.26 -11.09
N PRO A 806 -51.50 -21.48 -11.73
CA PRO A 806 -52.52 -20.44 -11.85
C PRO A 806 -53.04 -20.03 -10.46
N SER A 807 -53.48 -18.79 -10.33
CA SER A 807 -54.08 -18.29 -9.08
C SER A 807 -55.27 -19.15 -8.65
N PRO A 808 -55.59 -19.21 -7.34
CA PRO A 808 -56.76 -19.96 -6.86
C PRO A 808 -58.07 -19.52 -7.53
N ALA A 809 -58.20 -18.23 -7.84
CA ALA A 809 -59.35 -17.69 -8.57
C ALA A 809 -59.43 -18.22 -10.01
N ARG A 810 -58.29 -18.29 -10.71
CA ARG A 810 -58.21 -18.88 -12.06
C ARG A 810 -58.58 -20.36 -12.06
N GLN A 811 -58.01 -21.11 -11.12
CA GLN A 811 -58.29 -22.54 -10.97
C GLN A 811 -59.77 -22.82 -10.71
N GLN A 812 -60.41 -22.03 -9.85
CA GLN A 812 -61.85 -22.16 -9.57
C GLN A 812 -62.71 -21.83 -10.80
N ALA A 813 -62.34 -20.80 -11.56
CA ALA A 813 -63.03 -20.44 -12.79
C ALA A 813 -62.90 -21.54 -13.86
N ASP A 814 -61.71 -22.10 -14.01
CA ASP A 814 -61.42 -23.19 -14.96
C ASP A 814 -62.17 -24.48 -14.58
N ALA A 815 -62.18 -24.84 -13.29
CA ALA A 815 -62.95 -25.97 -12.77
C ALA A 815 -64.47 -25.79 -12.96
N ALA A 816 -64.98 -24.56 -12.80
CA ALA A 816 -66.39 -24.27 -13.02
C ALA A 816 -66.78 -24.40 -14.50
N LEU A 817 -65.90 -23.99 -15.42
CA LEU A 817 -66.10 -24.14 -16.87
C LEU A 817 -66.14 -25.62 -17.28
N THR A 818 -65.18 -26.43 -16.82
CA THR A 818 -65.16 -27.87 -17.14
C THR A 818 -66.34 -28.60 -16.50
N ALA A 819 -66.67 -28.32 -15.24
CA ALA A 819 -67.83 -28.89 -14.56
C ALA A 819 -69.18 -28.55 -15.22
N ARG A 820 -69.27 -27.41 -15.92
CA ARG A 820 -70.45 -27.01 -16.68
C ARG A 820 -70.61 -27.82 -17.97
N VAL A 821 -69.51 -28.14 -18.65
CA VAL A 821 -69.53 -28.65 -20.03
C VAL A 821 -69.35 -30.17 -20.10
N GLU A 822 -68.44 -30.74 -19.31
CA GLU A 822 -68.10 -32.18 -19.36
C GLU A 822 -69.28 -33.12 -19.12
N PRO A 823 -70.22 -32.88 -18.19
CA PRO A 823 -71.35 -33.78 -17.98
C PRO A 823 -72.24 -33.94 -19.21
N GLY A 824 -72.49 -32.83 -19.93
CA GLY A 824 -73.30 -32.86 -21.16
C GLY A 824 -72.61 -33.63 -22.29
N VAL A 825 -71.30 -33.46 -22.42
CA VAL A 825 -70.47 -34.20 -23.38
C VAL A 825 -70.45 -35.69 -23.04
N LEU A 826 -70.20 -36.06 -21.79
CA LEU A 826 -70.16 -37.46 -21.35
C LEU A 826 -71.52 -38.15 -21.49
N ALA A 827 -72.63 -37.44 -21.25
CA ALA A 827 -73.97 -37.98 -21.45
C ALA A 827 -74.24 -38.29 -22.93
N ALA A 828 -73.93 -37.34 -23.83
CA ALA A 828 -74.13 -37.52 -25.27
C ALA A 828 -73.23 -38.61 -25.86
N VAL A 829 -71.95 -38.68 -25.44
CA VAL A 829 -71.06 -39.77 -25.86
C VAL A 829 -71.50 -41.11 -25.27
N GLY A 830 -71.96 -41.13 -24.02
CA GLY A 830 -72.43 -42.34 -23.36
C GLY A 830 -73.67 -42.93 -24.04
N GLU A 831 -74.59 -42.07 -24.50
CA GLU A 831 -75.74 -42.46 -25.30
C GLU A 831 -75.31 -43.08 -26.65
N ALA A 832 -74.35 -42.47 -27.34
CA ALA A 832 -73.86 -42.95 -28.64
C ALA A 832 -73.11 -44.29 -28.54
N VAL A 833 -72.40 -44.54 -27.43
CA VAL A 833 -71.60 -45.77 -27.22
C VAL A 833 -72.39 -46.85 -26.45
N GLY A 834 -73.54 -46.52 -25.87
CA GLY A 834 -74.41 -47.45 -25.14
C GLY A 834 -73.95 -47.77 -23.71
N GLU A 835 -73.13 -46.91 -23.09
CA GLU A 835 -72.67 -47.07 -21.71
C GLU A 835 -72.78 -45.73 -20.94
N PRO A 836 -73.32 -45.70 -19.71
CA PRO A 836 -73.34 -44.49 -18.90
C PRO A 836 -71.93 -44.09 -18.47
N LEU A 837 -71.50 -42.89 -18.87
CA LEU A 837 -70.20 -42.33 -18.51
C LEU A 837 -70.36 -41.30 -17.40
N GLN A 838 -69.50 -41.38 -16.39
CA GLN A 838 -69.48 -40.44 -15.26
C GLN A 838 -68.24 -39.56 -15.30
N ARG A 839 -68.39 -38.32 -14.84
CA ARG A 839 -67.28 -37.39 -14.70
C ARG A 839 -66.29 -37.93 -13.65
N PRO A 840 -64.97 -37.92 -13.93
CA PRO A 840 -63.96 -38.29 -12.95
C PRO A 840 -64.01 -37.46 -11.68
N ALA A 841 -63.55 -38.03 -10.56
CA ALA A 841 -63.29 -37.27 -9.35
C ALA A 841 -61.98 -36.48 -9.50
N PHE A 842 -62.04 -35.17 -9.29
CA PHE A 842 -60.89 -34.26 -9.26
C PHE A 842 -60.66 -33.74 -7.83
N ALA A 843 -59.53 -33.10 -7.58
CA ALA A 843 -59.25 -32.48 -6.29
C ALA A 843 -60.32 -31.44 -5.93
N ALA A 844 -60.74 -31.39 -4.65
CA ALA A 844 -61.79 -30.46 -4.21
C ALA A 844 -61.29 -29.02 -3.99
N ALA A 845 -60.03 -28.85 -3.55
CA ALA A 845 -59.44 -27.55 -3.24
C ALA A 845 -58.41 -27.13 -4.31
N PRO A 846 -58.23 -25.83 -4.60
CA PRO A 846 -57.15 -25.26 -5.42
C PRO A 846 -55.77 -25.85 -5.11
N LEU A 847 -54.93 -26.05 -6.14
CA LEU A 847 -53.51 -26.37 -5.96
C LEU A 847 -52.85 -25.17 -5.28
N SER A 848 -52.35 -25.39 -4.06
CA SER A 848 -51.68 -24.32 -3.29
C SER A 848 -50.23 -24.12 -3.73
N ALA A 849 -49.72 -22.92 -3.47
CA ALA A 849 -48.32 -22.61 -3.72
C ALA A 849 -47.38 -23.50 -2.89
N GLU A 850 -47.70 -23.81 -1.63
CA GLU A 850 -46.84 -24.70 -0.83
C GLU A 850 -46.80 -26.12 -1.40
N ALA A 851 -47.94 -26.67 -1.82
CA ALA A 851 -48.02 -28.01 -2.40
C ALA A 851 -47.24 -28.10 -3.72
N PHE A 852 -47.33 -27.06 -4.56
CA PHE A 852 -46.55 -26.98 -5.79
C PHE A 852 -45.04 -26.89 -5.50
N LEU A 853 -44.62 -25.95 -4.66
CA LEU A 853 -43.21 -25.72 -4.35
C LEU A 853 -42.54 -26.90 -3.64
N ALA A 854 -43.31 -27.73 -2.93
CA ALA A 854 -42.81 -28.97 -2.33
C ALA A 854 -42.61 -30.11 -3.33
N SER A 855 -43.26 -30.06 -4.50
CA SER A 855 -43.21 -31.15 -5.48
C SER A 855 -41.98 -31.07 -6.39
N PRO A 856 -41.54 -32.22 -6.97
CA PRO A 856 -40.52 -32.23 -8.01
C PRO A 856 -40.90 -31.43 -9.26
N ALA A 857 -42.21 -31.30 -9.54
CA ALA A 857 -42.72 -30.54 -10.68
C ALA A 857 -42.32 -29.05 -10.63
N SER A 858 -42.10 -28.49 -9.43
CA SER A 858 -41.65 -27.10 -9.28
C SER A 858 -40.17 -26.88 -9.52
N GLN A 859 -39.31 -27.92 -9.54
CA GLN A 859 -37.85 -27.75 -9.57
C GLN A 859 -37.35 -26.77 -10.64
N PRO A 860 -37.79 -26.84 -11.91
CA PRO A 860 -37.30 -25.93 -12.96
C PRO A 860 -37.71 -24.48 -12.75
N PHE A 861 -38.81 -24.22 -12.04
CA PHE A 861 -39.45 -22.90 -11.93
C PHE A 861 -39.38 -22.31 -10.52
N ARG A 862 -38.87 -23.08 -9.54
CA ARG A 862 -38.83 -22.69 -8.12
C ARG A 862 -38.05 -21.39 -7.90
N HIS A 863 -37.05 -21.12 -8.72
CA HIS A 863 -36.24 -19.89 -8.67
C HIS A 863 -37.05 -18.61 -9.00
N LEU A 864 -38.19 -18.73 -9.70
CA LEU A 864 -39.11 -17.62 -9.97
C LEU A 864 -39.92 -17.22 -8.74
N TRP A 865 -40.02 -18.08 -7.72
CA TRP A 865 -40.70 -17.81 -6.46
C TRP A 865 -39.72 -17.40 -5.37
N VAL A 866 -39.67 -16.11 -5.05
CA VAL A 866 -38.76 -15.58 -4.02
C VAL A 866 -39.32 -15.84 -2.62
N GLY A 867 -40.65 -15.89 -2.49
CA GLY A 867 -41.36 -16.13 -1.24
C GLY A 867 -41.63 -14.84 -0.46
N ASN A 868 -41.78 -14.96 0.87
CA ASN A 868 -42.07 -13.82 1.72
C ASN A 868 -40.79 -13.04 2.05
N VAL A 869 -40.75 -11.76 1.66
CA VAL A 869 -39.68 -10.81 1.99
C VAL A 869 -40.33 -9.52 2.49
N GLY A 870 -40.03 -9.13 3.73
CA GLY A 870 -40.57 -7.90 4.30
C GLY A 870 -42.09 -7.89 4.53
N GLY A 871 -42.73 -9.07 4.64
CA GLY A 871 -44.18 -9.18 4.82
C GLY A 871 -44.99 -9.14 3.52
N GLN A 872 -44.32 -9.17 2.37
CA GLN A 872 -44.95 -9.29 1.05
C GLN A 872 -44.46 -10.56 0.36
N MET A 873 -45.36 -11.21 -0.36
CA MET A 873 -45.04 -12.33 -1.24
C MET A 873 -44.49 -11.80 -2.56
N ILE A 874 -43.40 -12.40 -3.04
CA ILE A 874 -42.70 -11.94 -4.23
C ILE A 874 -42.45 -13.08 -5.21
N SER A 875 -42.72 -12.82 -6.49
CA SER A 875 -42.29 -13.63 -7.62
C SER A 875 -41.55 -12.75 -8.64
N VAL A 876 -40.85 -13.42 -9.54
CA VAL A 876 -40.05 -12.81 -10.59
C VAL A 876 -40.49 -13.38 -11.92
N VAL A 877 -40.81 -12.50 -12.88
CA VAL A 877 -41.09 -12.89 -14.26
C VAL A 877 -39.89 -12.53 -15.12
N MET A 878 -39.34 -13.55 -15.76
CA MET A 878 -38.11 -13.46 -16.53
C MET A 878 -38.45 -13.33 -18.02
N VAL A 879 -37.67 -12.58 -18.79
CA VAL A 879 -37.97 -12.30 -20.22
C VAL A 879 -36.85 -12.86 -21.10
N ASP A 880 -37.24 -13.50 -22.19
CA ASP A 880 -36.33 -14.11 -23.17
C ASP A 880 -35.99 -13.13 -24.29
N ASP A 881 -34.76 -13.23 -24.81
CA ASP A 881 -34.21 -12.50 -25.97
C ASP A 881 -34.45 -10.97 -25.95
N LEU A 882 -33.52 -10.28 -25.29
CA LEU A 882 -33.48 -8.81 -25.19
C LEU A 882 -32.54 -8.18 -26.21
N SER A 883 -32.24 -8.86 -27.32
CA SER A 883 -31.29 -8.40 -28.35
C SER A 883 -31.74 -7.13 -29.09
N ARG A 884 -33.01 -6.75 -28.96
CA ARG A 884 -33.62 -5.59 -29.62
C ARG A 884 -33.60 -4.33 -28.77
N ALA A 885 -33.05 -3.25 -29.32
CA ALA A 885 -32.91 -1.97 -28.62
C ALA A 885 -34.25 -1.30 -28.25
N ASP A 886 -35.31 -1.57 -29.02
CA ASP A 886 -36.70 -1.08 -28.83
C ASP A 886 -37.52 -1.92 -27.83
N ALA A 887 -37.05 -3.13 -27.49
CA ALA A 887 -37.75 -4.03 -26.57
C ALA A 887 -37.76 -3.48 -25.13
N LEU A 888 -36.71 -2.78 -24.69
CA LEU A 888 -36.61 -2.28 -23.31
C LEU A 888 -37.67 -1.24 -22.95
N ALA A 889 -37.96 -0.30 -23.86
CA ALA A 889 -39.02 0.70 -23.66
C ALA A 889 -40.40 0.03 -23.61
N THR A 890 -40.61 -0.96 -24.49
CA THR A 890 -41.83 -1.76 -24.55
C THR A 890 -42.07 -2.54 -23.25
N LEU A 891 -41.02 -3.19 -22.72
CA LEU A 891 -41.09 -3.96 -21.49
C LEU A 891 -41.37 -3.06 -20.28
N ARG A 892 -40.70 -1.91 -20.19
CA ARG A 892 -41.01 -0.94 -19.13
C ARG A 892 -42.49 -0.53 -19.13
N GLY A 893 -43.06 -0.26 -20.32
CA GLY A 893 -44.47 0.08 -20.48
C GLY A 893 -45.44 -1.04 -20.11
N ALA A 894 -45.07 -2.32 -20.25
CA ALA A 894 -45.94 -3.45 -19.90
C ALA A 894 -46.26 -3.52 -18.40
N ALA A 895 -45.33 -3.04 -17.53
CA ALA A 895 -45.56 -2.94 -16.09
C ALA A 895 -46.39 -1.71 -15.68
N GLU A 896 -46.47 -0.66 -16.52
CA GLU A 896 -47.14 0.58 -16.14
C GLU A 896 -48.65 0.36 -15.94
N GLY A 897 -49.18 0.87 -14.82
CA GLY A 897 -50.59 0.72 -14.46
C GLY A 897 -50.99 -0.65 -13.89
N LEU A 898 -50.04 -1.54 -13.59
CA LEU A 898 -50.28 -2.76 -12.82
C LEU A 898 -49.76 -2.58 -11.38
N ASP A 899 -50.67 -2.64 -10.40
CA ASP A 899 -50.30 -2.54 -8.99
C ASP A 899 -49.39 -3.69 -8.56
N GLY A 900 -48.30 -3.36 -7.87
CA GLY A 900 -47.33 -4.34 -7.37
C GLY A 900 -46.44 -4.98 -8.44
N VAL A 901 -46.43 -4.48 -9.68
CA VAL A 901 -45.55 -4.95 -10.75
C VAL A 901 -44.53 -3.86 -11.09
N ARG A 902 -43.24 -4.22 -11.14
CA ARG A 902 -42.15 -3.30 -11.49
C ARG A 902 -41.18 -3.94 -12.46
N TRP A 903 -40.85 -3.24 -13.53
CA TRP A 903 -39.70 -3.58 -14.38
C TRP A 903 -38.38 -3.25 -13.66
N VAL A 904 -37.45 -4.21 -13.65
CA VAL A 904 -36.12 -4.09 -13.05
C VAL A 904 -35.08 -4.31 -14.14
N ASP A 905 -34.17 -3.33 -14.30
CA ASP A 905 -32.98 -3.45 -15.17
C ASP A 905 -31.73 -3.10 -14.36
N ARG A 906 -31.11 -4.12 -13.77
CA ARG A 906 -29.94 -3.92 -12.91
C ARG A 906 -28.75 -3.39 -13.70
N THR A 907 -28.59 -3.77 -14.98
CA THR A 907 -27.48 -3.27 -15.79
C THR A 907 -27.60 -1.77 -16.05
N ALA A 908 -28.80 -1.30 -16.37
CA ALA A 908 -29.07 0.13 -16.54
C ALA A 908 -28.94 0.88 -15.22
N ASP A 909 -29.48 0.36 -14.11
CA ASP A 909 -29.41 0.97 -12.79
C ASP A 909 -27.95 1.21 -12.37
N PHE A 910 -27.08 0.18 -12.48
CA PHE A 910 -25.66 0.32 -12.16
C PHE A 910 -24.94 1.29 -13.09
N SER A 911 -25.27 1.29 -14.38
CA SER A 911 -24.65 2.21 -15.34
C SER A 911 -25.03 3.68 -15.06
N GLN A 912 -26.30 3.94 -14.72
CA GLN A 912 -26.76 5.26 -14.29
C GLN A 912 -26.10 5.69 -12.99
N LEU A 913 -25.98 4.76 -12.03
CA LEU A 913 -25.31 4.98 -10.76
C LEU A 913 -23.82 5.33 -10.97
N LEU A 914 -23.08 4.59 -11.79
CA LEU A 914 -21.70 4.92 -12.16
C LEU A 914 -21.59 6.31 -12.80
N GLY A 915 -22.52 6.67 -13.69
CA GLY A 915 -22.58 8.01 -14.29
C GLY A 915 -22.87 9.12 -13.27
N HIS A 916 -23.75 8.87 -12.30
CA HIS A 916 -24.00 9.78 -11.18
C HIS A 916 -22.73 9.98 -10.34
N TYR A 917 -22.04 8.88 -9.97
CA TYR A 917 -20.79 8.94 -9.22
C TYR A 917 -19.67 9.64 -9.99
N ARG A 918 -19.55 9.43 -11.30
CA ARG A 918 -18.55 10.12 -12.12
C ARG A 918 -18.75 11.64 -12.07
N LYS A 919 -19.99 12.10 -12.16
CA LYS A 919 -20.32 13.54 -12.03
C LYS A 919 -20.08 14.07 -10.62
N LEU A 920 -20.53 13.35 -9.59
CA LEU A 920 -20.34 13.72 -8.19
C LEU A 920 -18.84 13.82 -7.84
N MET A 921 -18.05 12.81 -8.23
CA MET A 921 -16.60 12.80 -8.03
C MET A 921 -15.90 13.87 -8.86
N GLY A 922 -16.37 14.17 -10.06
CA GLY A 922 -15.91 15.33 -10.82
C GLY A 922 -16.13 16.64 -10.07
N GLY A 923 -17.28 16.79 -9.40
CA GLY A 923 -17.55 17.91 -8.49
C GLY A 923 -16.61 17.92 -7.27
N LEU A 924 -16.40 16.78 -6.62
CA LEU A 924 -15.48 16.66 -5.48
C LEU A 924 -14.03 16.94 -5.86
N LEU A 925 -13.60 16.59 -7.08
CA LEU A 925 -12.29 16.95 -7.62
C LEU A 925 -12.14 18.48 -7.70
N LEU A 926 -13.16 19.21 -8.17
CA LEU A 926 -13.15 20.68 -8.19
C LEU A 926 -13.09 21.28 -6.77
N VAL A 927 -13.82 20.69 -5.81
CA VAL A 927 -13.72 21.10 -4.40
C VAL A 927 -12.31 20.83 -3.85
N GLY A 928 -11.73 19.67 -4.14
CA GLY A 928 -10.36 19.32 -3.77
C GLY A 928 -9.34 20.30 -4.33
N ILE A 929 -9.47 20.70 -5.59
CA ILE A 929 -8.67 21.74 -6.25
C ILE A 929 -8.70 23.05 -5.44
N VAL A 930 -9.90 23.49 -5.02
CA VAL A 930 -10.05 24.73 -4.24
C VAL A 930 -9.43 24.59 -2.84
N LEU A 931 -9.68 23.48 -2.15
CA LEU A 931 -9.14 23.23 -0.80
C LEU A 931 -7.61 23.17 -0.80
N VAL A 932 -7.03 22.45 -1.76
CA VAL A 932 -5.57 22.34 -1.89
C VAL A 932 -4.97 23.70 -2.25
N PHE A 933 -5.56 24.44 -3.18
CA PHE A 933 -5.11 25.80 -3.48
C PHE A 933 -5.15 26.71 -2.25
N GLY A 934 -6.22 26.62 -1.45
CA GLY A 934 -6.35 27.35 -0.18
C GLY A 934 -5.23 27.01 0.81
N ALA A 935 -4.92 25.72 0.98
CA ALA A 935 -3.81 25.26 1.83
C ALA A 935 -2.45 25.79 1.35
N LEU A 936 -2.19 25.74 0.04
CA LEU A 936 -0.97 26.28 -0.57
C LEU A 936 -0.88 27.81 -0.44
N TRP A 937 -2.01 28.50 -0.58
CA TRP A 937 -2.09 29.96 -0.46
C TRP A 937 -1.67 30.45 0.93
N LEU A 938 -2.08 29.74 2.00
CA LEU A 938 -1.68 30.06 3.37
C LEU A 938 -0.16 30.09 3.55
N ARG A 939 0.57 29.20 2.86
CA ARG A 939 2.04 29.06 2.97
C ARG A 939 2.82 29.92 1.96
N TYR A 940 2.41 29.93 0.70
CA TYR A 940 3.17 30.53 -0.41
C TYR A 940 2.60 31.85 -0.93
N ARG A 941 1.39 32.24 -0.52
CA ARG A 941 0.71 33.48 -0.95
C ARG A 941 0.77 33.67 -2.47
N ARG A 942 1.34 34.78 -2.96
CA ARG A 942 1.47 35.12 -4.39
C ARG A 942 2.30 34.14 -5.21
N GLN A 943 3.01 33.19 -4.60
CA GLN A 943 3.77 32.15 -5.30
C GLN A 943 3.02 30.81 -5.42
N ALA A 944 1.85 30.65 -4.77
CA ALA A 944 1.09 29.40 -4.77
C ALA A 944 0.72 28.91 -6.19
N TRP A 945 0.45 29.83 -7.12
CA TRP A 945 0.15 29.47 -8.52
C TRP A 945 1.29 28.74 -9.22
N ARG A 946 2.55 28.93 -8.81
CA ARG A 946 3.70 28.23 -9.42
C ARG A 946 3.79 26.77 -8.99
N VAL A 947 3.29 26.45 -7.80
CA VAL A 947 3.15 25.06 -7.32
C VAL A 947 1.97 24.39 -8.02
N PHE A 948 0.86 25.13 -8.14
CA PHE A 948 -0.43 24.57 -8.51
C PHE A 948 -0.69 24.46 -10.02
N ALA A 949 -0.20 25.44 -10.80
CA ALA A 949 -0.45 25.48 -12.24
C ALA A 949 0.07 24.26 -13.01
N PRO A 950 1.29 23.71 -12.73
CA PRO A 950 1.76 22.51 -13.42
C PRO A 950 0.80 21.33 -13.32
N THR A 951 0.24 21.07 -12.13
CA THR A 951 -0.69 19.97 -11.90
C THR A 951 -2.01 20.18 -12.61
N LEU A 952 -2.56 21.40 -12.58
CA LEU A 952 -3.79 21.71 -13.31
C LEU A 952 -3.64 21.60 -14.83
N VAL A 953 -2.55 22.15 -15.38
CA VAL A 953 -2.28 22.10 -16.81
C VAL A 953 -2.05 20.66 -17.25
N ALA A 954 -1.30 19.87 -16.47
CA ALA A 954 -1.12 18.46 -16.71
C ALA A 954 -2.45 17.70 -16.70
N GLY A 955 -3.30 17.90 -15.69
CA GLY A 955 -4.62 17.24 -15.63
C GLY A 955 -5.53 17.60 -16.81
N ALA A 956 -5.55 18.86 -17.24
CA ALA A 956 -6.31 19.29 -18.42
C ALA A 956 -5.74 18.69 -19.72
N LEU A 957 -4.41 18.60 -19.85
CA LEU A 957 -3.76 17.96 -20.99
C LEU A 957 -3.98 16.46 -20.99
N THR A 958 -4.00 15.79 -19.83
CA THR A 958 -4.36 14.38 -19.71
C THR A 958 -5.76 14.10 -20.24
N LEU A 959 -6.76 14.89 -19.84
CA LEU A 959 -8.12 14.79 -20.40
C LEU A 959 -8.13 15.02 -21.92
N GLY A 960 -7.34 15.98 -22.40
CA GLY A 960 -7.17 16.23 -23.82
C GLY A 960 -6.56 15.03 -24.57
N LEU A 961 -5.49 14.45 -24.05
CA LEU A 961 -4.83 13.27 -24.62
C LEU A 961 -5.76 12.06 -24.64
N LEU A 962 -6.53 11.83 -23.57
CA LEU A 962 -7.53 10.75 -23.55
C LEU A 962 -8.53 10.90 -24.70
N GLY A 963 -9.05 12.11 -24.93
CA GLY A 963 -9.97 12.38 -26.05
C GLY A 963 -9.30 12.27 -27.43
N LEU A 964 -8.04 12.70 -27.56
CA LEU A 964 -7.28 12.56 -28.81
C LEU A 964 -6.96 11.10 -29.17
N PHE A 965 -6.72 10.25 -28.17
CA PHE A 965 -6.50 8.81 -28.33
C PHE A 965 -7.79 7.98 -28.34
N GLY A 966 -8.97 8.62 -28.33
CA GLY A 966 -10.27 7.95 -28.37
C GLY A 966 -10.58 7.12 -27.12
N GLN A 967 -9.94 7.40 -25.98
CA GLN A 967 -10.19 6.72 -24.72
C GLN A 967 -11.41 7.36 -24.02
N PRO A 968 -12.42 6.57 -23.62
CA PRO A 968 -13.61 7.12 -22.98
C PRO A 968 -13.33 7.61 -21.56
N LEU A 969 -14.05 8.65 -21.13
CA LEU A 969 -14.02 9.14 -19.75
C LEU A 969 -14.91 8.27 -18.85
N GLN A 970 -14.28 7.49 -17.97
CA GLN A 970 -14.94 6.64 -16.99
C GLN A 970 -14.75 7.18 -15.56
N LEU A 971 -15.47 6.60 -14.59
CA LEU A 971 -15.29 6.88 -13.16
C LEU A 971 -13.83 6.76 -12.70
N PHE A 972 -13.13 5.72 -13.16
CA PHE A 972 -11.75 5.41 -12.78
C PHE A 972 -10.74 6.47 -13.28
N ASN A 973 -11.03 7.16 -14.39
CA ASN A 973 -10.22 8.28 -14.84
C ASN A 973 -10.34 9.47 -13.89
N VAL A 974 -11.56 9.76 -13.41
CA VAL A 974 -11.79 10.84 -12.43
C VAL A 974 -11.08 10.52 -11.10
N LEU A 975 -11.13 9.27 -10.67
CA LEU A 975 -10.40 8.79 -9.49
C LEU A 975 -8.88 8.98 -9.65
N ALA A 976 -8.32 8.61 -10.81
CA ALA A 976 -6.91 8.84 -11.12
C ALA A 976 -6.54 10.33 -11.15
N LEU A 977 -7.42 11.22 -11.63
CA LEU A 977 -7.21 12.67 -11.59
C LEU A 977 -7.24 13.23 -10.16
N MET A 978 -8.06 12.68 -9.27
CA MET A 978 -8.03 13.04 -7.84
C MET A 978 -6.72 12.64 -7.18
N LEU A 979 -6.19 11.47 -7.51
CA LEU A 979 -4.86 11.06 -7.08
C LEU A 979 -3.80 12.03 -7.64
N LEU A 980 -3.82 12.27 -8.96
CA LEU A 980 -2.90 13.18 -9.65
C LEU A 980 -2.86 14.56 -9.00
N LEU A 981 -3.99 15.06 -8.51
CA LEU A 981 -4.05 16.35 -7.80
C LEU A 981 -3.17 16.34 -6.55
N GLY A 982 -3.25 15.30 -5.72
CA GLY A 982 -2.44 15.19 -4.50
C GLY A 982 -0.96 15.08 -4.82
N MET A 983 -0.59 14.00 -5.51
CA MET A 983 0.82 13.66 -5.78
C MET A 983 1.49 14.61 -6.78
N GLY A 984 0.75 15.18 -7.74
CA GLY A 984 1.33 16.06 -8.74
C GLY A 984 1.72 17.43 -8.18
N ILE A 985 1.09 17.86 -7.08
CA ILE A 985 1.40 19.12 -6.41
C ILE A 985 2.70 19.01 -5.60
N ASP A 986 3.01 17.82 -5.10
CA ASP A 986 4.19 17.56 -4.29
C ASP A 986 5.48 17.94 -5.04
N TYR A 987 5.55 17.67 -6.35
CA TYR A 987 6.72 18.03 -7.17
C TYR A 987 6.94 19.55 -7.21
N GLY A 988 5.86 20.33 -7.29
CA GLY A 988 5.91 21.78 -7.22
C GLY A 988 6.32 22.29 -5.84
N ILE A 989 5.82 21.65 -4.76
CA ILE A 989 6.19 21.98 -3.37
C ILE A 989 7.70 21.82 -3.19
N PHE A 990 8.24 20.66 -3.55
CA PHE A 990 9.66 20.35 -3.34
C PHE A 990 10.60 21.26 -4.15
N LEU A 991 10.26 21.56 -5.41
CA LEU A 991 11.06 22.44 -6.26
C LEU A 991 11.05 23.91 -5.81
N ILE A 992 10.00 24.37 -5.14
CA ILE A 992 9.91 25.74 -4.61
C ILE A 992 10.59 25.87 -3.25
N GLU A 993 10.47 24.86 -2.39
CA GLU A 993 11.11 24.89 -1.08
C GLU A 993 12.64 24.75 -1.17
N HIS A 994 13.14 23.96 -2.13
CA HIS A 994 14.56 23.70 -2.34
C HIS A 994 15.04 24.24 -3.70
N ARG A 995 15.04 25.57 -3.82
CA ARG A 995 15.26 26.27 -5.09
C ARG A 995 16.63 25.98 -5.69
N GLY A 996 16.63 25.37 -6.88
CA GLY A 996 17.85 25.10 -7.64
C GLY A 996 18.72 23.98 -7.04
N ASP A 997 18.18 23.22 -6.10
CA ASP A 997 18.88 22.07 -5.51
C ASP A 997 18.75 20.85 -6.42
N ALA A 998 19.89 20.33 -6.90
CA ALA A 998 19.94 19.13 -7.72
C ALA A 998 19.42 17.89 -6.97
N SER A 999 19.52 17.86 -5.64
CA SER A 999 19.03 16.76 -4.81
C SER A 999 17.50 16.72 -4.73
N ALA A 1000 16.84 17.89 -4.72
CA ALA A 1000 15.38 17.98 -4.77
C ALA A 1000 14.84 17.50 -6.12
N TRP A 1001 15.52 17.82 -7.21
CA TRP A 1001 15.15 17.31 -8.54
C TRP A 1001 15.40 15.81 -8.71
N LEU A 1002 16.51 15.30 -8.17
CA LEU A 1002 16.76 13.86 -8.11
C LEU A 1002 15.59 13.14 -7.42
N ALA A 1003 15.14 13.64 -6.27
CA ALA A 1003 14.02 13.07 -5.54
C ALA A 1003 12.71 13.09 -6.35
N VAL A 1004 12.39 14.23 -6.97
CA VAL A 1004 11.21 14.36 -7.85
C VAL A 1004 11.27 13.41 -9.04
N CYS A 1005 12.43 13.26 -9.69
CA CYS A 1005 12.59 12.34 -10.82
C CYS A 1005 12.47 10.87 -10.40
N VAL A 1006 13.10 10.49 -9.29
CA VAL A 1006 13.03 9.11 -8.79
C VAL A 1006 11.61 8.80 -8.32
N GLY A 1007 10.95 9.69 -7.57
CA GLY A 1007 9.56 9.53 -7.15
C GLY A 1007 8.57 9.47 -8.32
N ALA A 1008 8.70 10.36 -9.31
CA ALA A 1008 7.88 10.33 -10.53
C ALA A 1008 8.07 9.04 -11.33
N ALA A 1009 9.33 8.59 -11.49
CA ALA A 1009 9.63 7.34 -12.19
C ALA A 1009 9.12 6.11 -11.41
N SER A 1010 9.25 6.08 -10.08
CA SER A 1010 8.70 5.00 -9.27
C SER A 1010 7.17 4.96 -9.34
N THR A 1011 6.52 6.11 -9.32
CA THR A 1011 5.05 6.19 -9.47
C THR A 1011 4.60 5.77 -10.87
N TRP A 1012 5.35 6.13 -11.92
CA TRP A 1012 5.13 5.64 -13.28
C TRP A 1012 5.28 4.12 -13.39
N LEU A 1013 6.31 3.54 -12.77
CA LEU A 1013 6.48 2.09 -12.74
C LEU A 1013 5.36 1.42 -11.95
N SER A 1014 4.91 2.00 -10.84
CA SER A 1014 3.88 1.42 -9.97
C SER A 1014 2.48 1.50 -10.56
N PHE A 1015 2.06 2.68 -11.02
CA PHE A 1015 0.70 2.94 -11.49
C PHE A 1015 0.59 3.11 -13.00
N GLY A 1016 1.60 3.68 -13.66
CA GLY A 1016 1.58 3.88 -15.10
C GLY A 1016 1.57 2.56 -15.88
N LEU A 1017 2.28 1.54 -15.38
CA LEU A 1017 2.25 0.20 -15.98
C LEU A 1017 0.87 -0.49 -15.90
N LEU A 1018 -0.02 -0.06 -14.99
CA LEU A 1018 -1.41 -0.53 -14.99
C LEU A 1018 -2.16 -0.13 -16.27
N GLY A 1019 -1.68 0.88 -17.01
CA GLY A 1019 -2.19 1.22 -18.34
C GLY A 1019 -2.00 0.10 -19.38
N LEU A 1020 -1.18 -0.92 -19.09
CA LEU A 1020 -1.00 -2.13 -19.90
C LEU A 1020 -1.93 -3.28 -19.48
N SER A 1021 -2.68 -3.13 -18.39
CA SER A 1021 -3.66 -4.11 -17.93
C SER A 1021 -4.73 -4.35 -18.98
N GLN A 1022 -5.20 -5.59 -19.07
CA GLN A 1022 -6.33 -5.98 -19.89
C GLN A 1022 -7.66 -5.74 -19.15
N THR A 1023 -7.61 -5.54 -17.82
CA THR A 1023 -8.75 -5.11 -17.02
C THR A 1023 -9.09 -3.64 -17.31
N PRO A 1024 -10.27 -3.31 -17.90
CA PRO A 1024 -10.58 -1.96 -18.39
C PRO A 1024 -10.47 -0.86 -17.33
N ALA A 1025 -10.95 -1.13 -16.12
CA ALA A 1025 -10.90 -0.18 -15.01
C ALA A 1025 -9.45 0.19 -14.60
N LEU A 1026 -8.58 -0.83 -14.47
CA LEU A 1026 -7.16 -0.65 -14.15
C LEU A 1026 -6.42 0.07 -15.28
N ARG A 1027 -6.73 -0.29 -16.53
CA ARG A 1027 -6.18 0.37 -17.71
C ARG A 1027 -6.52 1.85 -17.77
N ALA A 1028 -7.79 2.20 -17.58
CA ALA A 1028 -8.27 3.59 -17.60
C ALA A 1028 -7.57 4.42 -16.49
N PHE A 1029 -7.55 3.88 -15.27
CA PHE A 1029 -6.85 4.46 -14.13
C PHE A 1029 -5.34 4.66 -14.42
N GLY A 1030 -4.67 3.61 -14.91
CA GLY A 1030 -3.24 3.60 -15.19
C GLY A 1030 -2.84 4.54 -16.34
N LEU A 1031 -3.59 4.58 -17.44
CA LEU A 1031 -3.34 5.52 -18.55
C LEU A 1031 -3.48 6.98 -18.11
N THR A 1032 -4.46 7.27 -17.26
CA THR A 1032 -4.67 8.61 -16.72
C THR A 1032 -3.47 9.06 -15.89
N LEU A 1033 -2.92 8.18 -15.03
CA LEU A 1033 -1.73 8.47 -14.23
C LEU A 1033 -0.45 8.50 -15.08
N LEU A 1034 -0.31 7.61 -16.07
CA LEU A 1034 0.81 7.61 -17.00
C LEU A 1034 0.95 8.97 -17.69
N PHE A 1035 -0.13 9.48 -18.29
CA PHE A 1035 -0.12 10.81 -18.90
C PHE A 1035 0.00 11.92 -17.86
N GLY A 1036 -0.79 11.85 -16.78
CA GLY A 1036 -0.83 12.86 -15.74
C GLY A 1036 0.52 13.12 -15.10
N ILE A 1037 1.12 12.10 -14.49
CA ILE A 1037 2.39 12.20 -13.77
C ILE A 1037 3.51 12.61 -14.72
N GLY A 1038 3.50 12.06 -15.94
CA GLY A 1038 4.46 12.39 -16.98
C GLY A 1038 4.45 13.87 -17.35
N LEU A 1039 3.24 14.40 -17.57
CA LEU A 1039 3.04 15.81 -17.86
C LEU A 1039 3.39 16.68 -16.66
N VAL A 1040 3.02 16.30 -15.42
CA VAL A 1040 3.43 17.04 -14.23
C VAL A 1040 4.95 17.09 -14.11
N TRP A 1041 5.64 15.97 -14.31
CA TRP A 1041 7.10 15.88 -14.26
C TRP A 1041 7.77 16.78 -15.32
N LEU A 1042 7.22 16.81 -16.54
CA LEU A 1042 7.70 17.67 -17.64
C LEU A 1042 7.45 19.17 -17.40
N ILE A 1043 6.31 19.52 -16.82
CA ILE A 1043 5.83 20.90 -16.70
C ILE A 1043 6.34 21.58 -15.42
N SER A 1044 6.42 20.85 -14.30
CA SER A 1044 6.87 21.38 -13.00
C SER A 1044 8.20 22.17 -13.04
N PRO A 1045 9.28 21.69 -13.70
CA PRO A 1045 10.54 22.44 -13.74
C PRO A 1045 10.45 23.76 -14.53
N LEU A 1046 9.43 23.95 -15.39
CA LEU A 1046 9.25 25.17 -16.17
C LEU A 1046 8.79 26.36 -15.30
N PHE A 1047 8.07 26.09 -14.21
CA PHE A 1047 7.44 27.09 -13.34
C PHE A 1047 8.31 27.47 -12.11
N ARG A 1048 9.49 26.86 -11.97
CA ARG A 1048 10.39 27.10 -10.84
C ARG A 1048 10.85 28.56 -10.73
N PRO A 1049 10.99 29.12 -9.51
CA PRO A 1049 11.53 30.46 -9.30
C PRO A 1049 13.02 30.55 -9.67
N PRO A 1050 13.53 31.76 -9.98
CA PRO A 1050 14.96 31.97 -10.12
C PRO A 1050 15.68 31.62 -8.79
N PRO A 1051 16.92 31.12 -8.85
CA PRO A 1051 17.77 30.96 -7.67
C PRO A 1051 17.97 32.32 -6.98
N HIS A 1052 18.21 32.33 -5.67
CA HIS A 1052 18.26 33.52 -4.81
C HIS A 1052 18.89 34.75 -5.48
N ASP A 1053 18.22 35.91 -5.32
CA ASP A 1053 18.62 37.21 -5.84
C ASP A 1053 20.11 37.52 -5.58
N LEU A 1054 20.88 37.70 -6.66
CA LEU A 1054 21.84 38.81 -6.69
C LEU A 1054 20.98 40.09 -6.61
N PRO A 1055 21.36 41.08 -5.79
CA PRO A 1055 20.56 42.30 -5.63
C PRO A 1055 20.30 42.94 -7.01
N PRO A 1056 19.10 43.53 -7.22
CA PRO A 1056 18.79 44.19 -8.48
C PRO A 1056 19.81 45.31 -8.72
N SER A 1057 20.49 45.25 -9.87
CA SER A 1057 21.26 46.37 -10.43
C SER A 1057 20.34 47.50 -10.86
#